data_AF-A0AAV6KCY9-F1
#
_entry.id   AF-A0AAV6KCY9-F1
#
_cell.length_a   1.000
_cell.length_b   1.000
_cell.length_c   1.000
_cell.angle_alpha   90.00
_cell.angle_beta   90.00
_cell.angle_gamma   90.00
#
_symmetry.space_group_name_H-M   'P 1'
#
loop_
_entity.id
_entity.type
_entity.pdbx_description
1 polymer ?
#
loop_
_entity_poly.entity_id
_entity_poly.type
_entity_poly.pdbx_seq_one_letter_code
_entity_poly.pdbx_strand_id
1 'polypeptide(L)'
;MPNLPAANDTSAAFKFFSSLTSLVNGPHWAPVPLKIDEEMFLTEGLGMVPCGANNTCGAPLGLQFAASMNNESFELPTKLSMLEASYYNLTAGIYTTDFPKSPPVVFDYTNTSNVLNTALIMTSRSTKVTKLKYNSTVEIVFQNTALVGQQSHPIHLHGFNFYVLAQGFGNYDPVTGSKMFNLINPQKRNTFGVPVGGWTVIRFTANNPVASAEIVEHSFHVQNLTVHRLCHRRVINAVNGGLPGPLIRVHEGDTLVVHVFNKSPYNLTIHWHGIFQLLSGWADGPEYATQCPIRPEHSYTYKFNITGQEGTLWWHAHVQWLRATVHGALIIHPRKGHSYPFPKPYGEIPILLGEWWNANVIDVENQALATGNAPNTSDAFSINGQPGDLYPCSSNNTYKLEVVYGKTYLLRIINAALNNQLFFKIANHKMTVVAVDAAYTSPMVTDVVLVTPGQTTDVLITADQPPASYYMAAHPYASAAGAPFDNTTTTGIIFYENSKPSKPLMPALPAFNDTPTAFKFNSNLKGLVNGPHWAPVPLKIDEHMFVTVGLGLVACGSKNATCAGPLGQRFGASMNNASFQFPTKLSMLQAFHGNVGGVYTTDFPDNPPLVFNYTDPNNTFNTSIVMTTKSTKVKKVKYDSTVQIVFQNTAFVGLENHPIHLHGFNFHVLAQGFGNYDAVNASKKFNFINPQVRNTIGVPVGGWAVIRFTANNPGMFSNSIGIATCLIN
;
A
#
# COMPACT_ATOMS: atom_id res chain seq x y z
N MET A 1 -0.09 -48.53 26.58
CA MET A 1 -0.44 -47.09 26.55
C MET A 1 0.78 -46.31 27.00
N PRO A 2 1.05 -45.10 26.48
CA PRO A 2 2.10 -44.25 27.04
C PRO A 2 1.79 -43.92 28.51
N ASN A 3 2.80 -43.99 29.39
CA ASN A 3 2.68 -43.59 30.79
C ASN A 3 2.64 -42.07 30.86
N LEU A 4 1.49 -41.51 31.24
CA LEU A 4 1.37 -40.10 31.56
C LEU A 4 1.90 -39.83 32.98
N PRO A 5 2.41 -38.61 33.26
CA PRO A 5 2.70 -38.18 34.62
C PRO A 5 1.47 -38.33 35.53
N ALA A 6 1.70 -38.47 36.84
CA ALA A 6 0.61 -38.56 37.81
C ALA A 6 -0.29 -37.31 37.76
N ALA A 7 -1.58 -37.47 38.06
CA ALA A 7 -2.46 -36.34 38.26
C ALA A 7 -1.87 -35.43 39.35
N ASN A 8 -1.67 -34.15 39.03
CA ASN A 8 -1.03 -33.12 39.88
C ASN A 8 0.51 -33.14 39.97
N ASP A 9 1.21 -33.85 39.07
CA ASP A 9 2.68 -33.71 38.94
C ASP A 9 3.06 -32.36 38.28
N THR A 10 3.05 -31.31 39.09
CA THR A 10 3.44 -29.95 38.69
C THR A 10 4.92 -29.85 38.34
N SER A 11 5.76 -30.74 38.89
CA SER A 11 7.18 -30.81 38.60
C SER A 11 7.46 -31.27 37.17
N ALA A 12 6.70 -32.26 36.68
CA ALA A 12 6.78 -32.70 35.29
C ALA A 12 6.39 -31.58 34.31
N ALA A 13 5.29 -30.87 34.58
CA ALA A 13 4.83 -29.74 33.77
C ALA A 13 5.86 -28.59 33.77
N PHE A 14 6.41 -28.26 34.94
CA PHE A 14 7.45 -27.24 35.07
C PHE A 14 8.71 -27.60 34.29
N LYS A 15 9.23 -28.83 34.44
CA LYS A 15 10.41 -29.30 33.70
C LYS A 15 10.19 -29.27 32.19
N PHE A 16 9.00 -29.62 31.72
CA PHE A 16 8.66 -29.54 30.31
C PHE A 16 8.72 -28.11 29.79
N PHE A 17 7.99 -27.17 30.41
CA PHE A 17 7.95 -25.78 29.93
C PHE A 17 9.26 -25.02 30.12
N SER A 18 10.02 -25.31 31.17
CA SER A 18 11.35 -24.71 31.40
C SER A 18 12.42 -25.23 30.44
N SER A 19 12.22 -26.39 29.80
CA SER A 19 13.13 -26.94 28.78
C SER A 19 12.96 -26.32 27.38
N LEU A 20 11.89 -25.55 27.16
CA LEU A 20 11.60 -24.97 25.84
C LEU A 20 12.47 -23.74 25.58
N THR A 21 13.19 -23.76 24.46
CA THR A 21 14.02 -22.64 23.99
C THR A 21 13.70 -22.27 22.55
N SER A 22 13.84 -20.99 22.20
CA SER A 22 13.74 -20.54 20.81
C SER A 22 15.02 -20.83 20.01
N LEU A 23 14.89 -20.97 18.69
CA LEU A 23 16.05 -21.07 17.79
C LEU A 23 16.76 -19.72 17.71
N VAL A 24 18.08 -19.74 17.91
CA VAL A 24 18.95 -18.55 17.82
C VAL A 24 19.44 -18.41 16.38
N ASN A 25 19.52 -17.17 15.87
CA ASN A 25 20.02 -16.83 14.52
C ASN A 25 19.21 -17.41 13.34
N GLY A 26 17.93 -17.76 13.55
CA GLY A 26 17.00 -18.10 12.47
C GLY A 26 16.42 -16.85 11.76
N PRO A 27 15.73 -17.01 10.61
CA PRO A 27 15.21 -15.89 9.80
C PRO A 27 14.22 -14.95 10.52
N HIS A 28 13.65 -15.41 11.64
CA HIS A 28 12.72 -14.63 12.48
C HIS A 28 13.19 -14.53 13.94
N TRP A 29 14.48 -14.75 14.20
CA TRP A 29 15.03 -14.58 15.54
C TRP A 29 15.01 -13.10 15.91
N ALA A 30 14.41 -12.80 17.07
CA ALA A 30 14.42 -11.47 17.65
C ALA A 30 15.08 -11.58 19.04
N PRO A 31 16.14 -10.81 19.32
CA PRO A 31 16.77 -10.83 20.62
C PRO A 31 15.82 -10.28 21.69
N VAL A 32 16.04 -10.71 22.93
CA VAL A 32 15.33 -10.17 24.10
C VAL A 32 15.83 -8.74 24.32
N PRO A 33 14.95 -7.73 24.39
CA PRO A 33 15.36 -6.37 24.74
C PRO A 33 16.01 -6.35 26.12
N LEU A 34 17.24 -5.82 26.21
CA LEU A 34 18.01 -5.79 27.47
C LEU A 34 17.68 -4.58 28.34
N LYS A 35 17.30 -3.45 27.72
CA LYS A 35 16.85 -2.26 28.42
C LYS A 35 15.39 -2.44 28.82
N ILE A 36 15.08 -2.19 30.09
CA ILE A 36 13.72 -2.20 30.63
C ILE A 36 13.27 -0.75 30.82
N ASP A 37 12.10 -0.40 30.30
CA ASP A 37 11.53 0.95 30.44
C ASP A 37 10.42 0.97 31.50
N GLU A 38 9.71 -0.14 31.69
CA GLU A 38 8.61 -0.29 32.64
C GLU A 38 8.64 -1.68 33.31
N GLU A 39 8.43 -1.73 34.62
CA GLU A 39 8.35 -2.97 35.41
C GLU A 39 7.01 -3.06 36.14
N MET A 40 6.44 -4.26 36.22
CA MET A 40 5.23 -4.54 36.99
C MET A 40 5.36 -5.84 37.76
N PHE A 41 4.77 -5.84 38.95
CA PHE A 41 4.61 -7.01 39.78
C PHE A 41 3.12 -7.26 40.00
N LEU A 42 2.60 -8.32 39.37
CA LEU A 42 1.20 -8.69 39.42
C LEU A 42 1.06 -9.98 40.24
N THR A 43 0.26 -9.94 41.29
CA THR A 43 -0.18 -11.14 41.99
C THR A 43 -1.50 -11.59 41.40
N GLU A 44 -1.60 -12.84 40.97
CA GLU A 44 -2.82 -13.42 40.43
C GLU A 44 -3.37 -14.56 41.29
N GLY A 45 -4.69 -14.74 41.22
CA GLY A 45 -5.37 -15.85 41.86
C GLY A 45 -6.89 -15.67 41.87
N LEU A 46 -7.54 -16.46 42.71
CA LEU A 46 -8.95 -16.28 43.04
C LEU A 46 -9.06 -15.48 44.33
N GLY A 47 -9.86 -14.43 44.29
CA GLY A 47 -10.34 -13.72 45.46
C GLY A 47 -11.87 -13.79 45.57
N MET A 48 -12.43 -12.93 46.39
CA MET A 48 -13.85 -12.93 46.73
C MET A 48 -14.44 -11.53 46.71
N VAL A 49 -15.70 -11.45 46.27
CA VAL A 49 -16.47 -10.20 46.21
C VAL A 49 -17.82 -10.40 46.93
N PRO A 50 -18.41 -9.34 47.51
CA PRO A 50 -19.76 -9.41 48.06
C PRO A 50 -20.80 -9.84 47.02
N CYS A 51 -21.84 -10.54 47.47
CA CYS A 51 -23.00 -10.82 46.65
C CYS A 51 -23.81 -9.54 46.37
N GLY A 52 -24.46 -9.48 45.20
CA GLY A 52 -25.45 -8.45 44.94
C GLY A 52 -26.60 -8.51 45.96
N ALA A 53 -27.14 -7.34 46.32
CA ALA A 53 -28.30 -7.25 47.21
C ALA A 53 -29.44 -8.10 46.65
N ASN A 54 -29.88 -9.12 47.41
CA ASN A 54 -30.89 -10.14 47.10
C ASN A 54 -30.41 -11.47 46.48
N ASN A 55 -29.10 -11.72 46.34
CA ASN A 55 -28.59 -13.01 45.89
C ASN A 55 -27.90 -13.80 47.01
N THR A 56 -28.14 -15.11 47.07
CA THR A 56 -27.34 -16.05 47.87
C THR A 56 -26.24 -16.64 46.98
N CYS A 57 -25.01 -16.70 47.49
CA CYS A 57 -23.87 -17.20 46.74
C CYS A 57 -23.28 -18.44 47.40
N GLY A 58 -22.83 -19.39 46.58
CA GLY A 58 -22.35 -20.70 47.03
C GLY A 58 -20.85 -20.77 47.34
N ALA A 59 -20.09 -19.67 47.25
CA ALA A 59 -18.68 -19.69 47.64
C ALA A 59 -18.55 -19.61 49.18
N PRO A 60 -17.39 -19.98 49.75
CA PRO A 60 -17.14 -19.83 51.18
C PRO A 60 -17.44 -18.41 51.67
N LEU A 61 -17.82 -18.29 52.95
CA LEU A 61 -18.21 -17.02 53.59
C LEU A 61 -19.46 -16.34 52.98
N GLY A 62 -20.21 -17.04 52.13
CA GLY A 62 -21.41 -16.49 51.47
C GLY A 62 -21.08 -15.44 50.41
N LEU A 63 -19.89 -15.51 49.81
CA LEU A 63 -19.38 -14.56 48.81
C LEU A 63 -19.43 -15.16 47.39
N GLN A 64 -18.95 -14.42 46.39
CA GLN A 64 -18.70 -14.94 45.04
C GLN A 64 -17.20 -14.98 44.75
N PHE A 65 -16.74 -16.04 44.07
CA PHE A 65 -15.38 -16.06 43.53
C PHE A 65 -15.19 -14.98 42.47
N ALA A 66 -14.04 -14.35 42.47
CA ALA A 66 -13.61 -13.40 41.45
C ALA A 66 -12.16 -13.69 41.06
N ALA A 67 -11.87 -13.66 39.76
CA ALA A 67 -10.48 -13.61 39.31
C ALA A 67 -9.87 -12.30 39.80
N SER A 68 -8.66 -12.37 40.37
CA SER A 68 -8.01 -11.24 41.01
C SER A 68 -6.60 -11.07 40.45
N MET A 69 -6.27 -9.85 40.05
CA MET A 69 -4.90 -9.40 39.78
C MET A 69 -4.63 -8.15 40.60
N ASN A 70 -3.64 -8.20 41.49
CA ASN A 70 -3.33 -7.12 42.46
C ASN A 70 -4.58 -6.61 43.21
N ASN A 71 -5.44 -7.53 43.62
CA ASN A 71 -6.70 -7.26 44.33
C ASN A 71 -7.79 -6.54 43.53
N GLU A 72 -7.67 -6.53 42.20
CA GLU A 72 -8.67 -6.00 41.29
C GLU A 72 -9.23 -7.13 40.40
N SER A 73 -10.55 -7.20 40.29
CA SER A 73 -11.28 -8.05 39.37
C SER A 73 -11.84 -7.18 38.27
N PHE A 74 -11.53 -7.57 37.03
CA PHE A 74 -12.04 -6.88 35.84
C PHE A 74 -13.57 -6.94 35.79
N GLU A 75 -14.19 -5.77 35.61
CA GLU A 75 -15.60 -5.63 35.31
C GLU A 75 -15.79 -5.24 33.84
N LEU A 76 -16.70 -5.93 33.14
CA LEU A 76 -16.99 -5.67 31.72
C LEU A 76 -17.79 -4.35 31.59
N PRO A 77 -17.30 -3.37 30.81
CA PRO A 77 -18.07 -2.15 30.53
C PRO A 77 -19.37 -2.47 29.77
N THR A 78 -20.46 -1.82 30.15
CA THR A 78 -21.81 -2.08 29.58
C THR A 78 -22.25 -1.04 28.55
N LYS A 79 -21.58 0.13 28.47
CA LYS A 79 -22.00 1.24 27.60
C LYS A 79 -21.18 1.36 26.31
N LEU A 80 -19.84 1.30 26.43
CA LEU A 80 -18.90 1.41 25.32
C LEU A 80 -17.76 0.42 25.57
N SER A 81 -17.16 -0.10 24.50
CA SER A 81 -15.93 -0.87 24.65
C SER A 81 -14.80 0.01 25.17
N MET A 82 -13.83 -0.54 25.90
CA MET A 82 -12.68 0.23 26.41
C MET A 82 -11.88 0.89 25.29
N LEU A 83 -11.80 0.21 24.14
CA LEU A 83 -11.12 0.72 22.96
C LEU A 83 -11.85 1.95 22.38
N GLU A 84 -13.15 1.83 22.20
CA GLU A 84 -14.01 2.93 21.73
C GLU A 84 -14.02 4.11 22.69
N ALA A 85 -14.13 3.86 24.00
CA ALA A 85 -14.06 4.89 25.03
C ALA A 85 -12.70 5.60 25.05
N SER A 86 -11.59 4.87 24.85
CA SER A 86 -10.26 5.46 24.70
C SER A 86 -10.14 6.31 23.42
N TYR A 87 -10.71 5.82 22.31
CA TYR A 87 -10.63 6.47 21.00
C TYR A 87 -11.37 7.80 20.98
N TYR A 88 -12.59 7.85 21.52
CA TYR A 88 -13.41 9.07 21.58
C TYR A 88 -13.12 9.95 22.80
N ASN A 89 -12.13 9.60 23.63
CA ASN A 89 -11.84 10.27 24.90
C ASN A 89 -13.05 10.31 25.87
N LEU A 90 -13.93 9.30 25.80
CA LEU A 90 -15.13 9.13 26.62
C LEU A 90 -14.88 8.09 27.73
N THR A 91 -13.78 8.26 28.47
CA THR A 91 -13.32 7.25 29.45
C THR A 91 -14.08 7.31 30.78
N ALA A 92 -14.74 8.44 31.07
CA ALA A 92 -15.47 8.66 32.31
C ALA A 92 -16.60 7.63 32.51
N GLY A 93 -16.51 6.86 33.59
CA GLY A 93 -17.47 5.80 33.90
C GLY A 93 -17.31 4.51 33.08
N ILE A 94 -16.27 4.41 32.25
CA ILE A 94 -15.91 3.19 31.50
C ILE A 94 -14.67 2.54 32.09
N TYR A 95 -13.57 3.28 32.26
CA TYR A 95 -12.35 2.79 32.90
C TYR A 95 -11.50 3.92 33.49
N THR A 96 -10.61 3.60 34.42
CA THR A 96 -9.59 4.52 34.97
C THR A 96 -8.18 4.01 34.68
N THR A 97 -7.18 4.89 34.71
CA THR A 97 -5.79 4.57 34.28
C THR A 97 -4.84 4.26 35.45
N ASP A 98 -5.39 3.90 36.59
CA ASP A 98 -4.71 3.73 37.88
C ASP A 98 -4.63 2.26 38.31
N PHE A 99 -4.57 1.32 37.35
CA PHE A 99 -4.37 -0.09 37.70
C PHE A 99 -3.05 -0.27 38.49
N PRO A 100 -3.07 -0.96 39.64
CA PRO A 100 -1.90 -1.10 40.51
C PRO A 100 -0.81 -1.95 39.84
N LYS A 101 0.34 -1.35 39.54
CA LYS A 101 1.53 -2.03 38.97
C LYS A 101 2.26 -2.93 39.98
N SER A 102 1.85 -2.94 41.24
CA SER A 102 2.41 -3.76 42.32
C SER A 102 1.30 -4.18 43.27
N PRO A 103 1.41 -5.33 43.95
CA PRO A 103 0.38 -5.78 44.88
C PRO A 103 0.18 -4.74 46.00
N PRO A 104 -1.07 -4.38 46.33
CA PRO A 104 -1.36 -3.33 47.31
C PRO A 104 -0.93 -3.73 48.73
N VAL A 105 -0.85 -5.04 49.01
CA VAL A 105 -0.37 -5.60 50.27
C VAL A 105 0.64 -6.69 49.95
N VAL A 106 1.80 -6.64 50.61
CA VAL A 106 2.82 -7.67 50.52
C VAL A 106 2.62 -8.66 51.65
N PHE A 107 2.53 -9.94 51.29
CA PHE A 107 2.40 -11.06 52.21
C PHE A 107 3.09 -12.28 51.62
N ASP A 108 3.20 -13.37 52.39
CA ASP A 108 3.61 -14.65 51.83
C ASP A 108 2.48 -15.20 50.94
N TYR A 109 2.60 -14.97 49.63
CA TYR A 109 1.59 -15.30 48.63
C TYR A 109 1.36 -16.81 48.54
N THR A 110 2.33 -17.62 48.96
CA THR A 110 2.29 -19.08 48.83
C THR A 110 1.85 -19.80 50.10
N ASN A 111 1.79 -19.11 51.24
CA ASN A 111 1.41 -19.70 52.52
C ASN A 111 -0.08 -20.10 52.55
N THR A 112 -0.34 -21.41 52.62
CA THR A 112 -1.69 -21.98 52.67
C THR A 112 -2.44 -21.68 53.96
N SER A 113 -1.76 -21.18 55.01
CA SER A 113 -2.43 -20.68 56.22
C SER A 113 -3.24 -19.40 55.96
N ASN A 114 -3.00 -18.72 54.83
CA ASN A 114 -3.76 -17.54 54.40
C ASN A 114 -5.03 -17.88 53.60
N VAL A 115 -5.35 -19.17 53.41
CA VAL A 115 -6.57 -19.60 52.73
C VAL A 115 -7.80 -19.04 53.46
N LEU A 116 -8.68 -18.37 52.71
CA LEU A 116 -9.87 -17.68 53.22
C LEU A 116 -9.60 -16.57 54.24
N ASN A 117 -8.37 -16.02 54.28
CA ASN A 117 -8.07 -14.86 55.10
C ASN A 117 -8.83 -13.62 54.58
N THR A 118 -9.83 -13.19 55.34
CA THR A 118 -10.75 -12.09 54.96
C THR A 118 -10.07 -10.75 54.76
N ALA A 119 -8.89 -10.51 55.35
CA ALA A 119 -8.14 -9.29 55.15
C ALA A 119 -7.41 -9.24 53.79
N LEU A 120 -7.17 -10.40 53.16
CA LEU A 120 -6.39 -10.53 51.93
C LEU A 120 -7.21 -10.97 50.72
N ILE A 121 -8.30 -11.71 50.94
CA ILE A 121 -9.08 -12.35 49.88
C ILE A 121 -10.12 -11.43 49.22
N MET A 122 -10.43 -10.29 49.84
CA MET A 122 -11.47 -9.38 49.36
C MET A 122 -11.00 -8.54 48.17
N THR A 123 -11.56 -8.84 46.99
CA THR A 123 -11.21 -8.23 45.71
C THR A 123 -12.13 -7.05 45.38
N SER A 124 -11.58 -5.98 44.82
CA SER A 124 -12.36 -4.87 44.26
C SER A 124 -12.87 -5.21 42.86
N ARG A 125 -14.09 -4.77 42.49
CA ARG A 125 -14.58 -4.85 41.10
C ARG A 125 -14.45 -3.49 40.45
N SER A 126 -13.64 -3.41 39.40
CA SER A 126 -13.47 -2.19 38.63
C SER A 126 -12.85 -2.47 37.26
N THR A 127 -12.97 -1.50 36.35
CA THR A 127 -12.28 -1.52 35.06
C THR A 127 -11.10 -0.55 35.13
N LYS A 128 -9.92 -1.05 35.48
CA LYS A 128 -8.69 -0.25 35.56
C LYS A 128 -7.68 -0.70 34.50
N VAL A 129 -6.93 0.24 33.94
CA VAL A 129 -5.88 -0.03 32.96
C VAL A 129 -4.56 0.61 33.36
N THR A 130 -3.46 0.04 32.87
CA THR A 130 -2.16 0.70 32.86
C THR A 130 -1.84 1.19 31.46
N LYS A 131 -1.59 2.49 31.31
CA LYS A 131 -1.10 3.06 30.04
C LYS A 131 0.39 2.80 29.90
N LEU A 132 0.78 2.14 28.81
CA LEU A 132 2.16 1.89 28.44
C LEU A 132 2.59 2.86 27.35
N LYS A 133 3.86 3.30 27.40
CA LYS A 133 4.42 4.15 26.35
C LYS A 133 4.68 3.29 25.10
N TYR A 134 4.32 3.79 23.93
CA TYR A 134 4.60 3.07 22.68
C TYR A 134 6.10 2.78 22.52
N ASN A 135 6.41 1.55 22.10
CA ASN A 135 7.76 0.99 21.98
C ASN A 135 8.55 0.88 23.30
N SER A 136 7.94 1.07 24.47
CA SER A 136 8.62 0.79 25.73
C SER A 136 8.80 -0.71 25.95
N THR A 137 9.93 -1.12 26.50
CA THR A 137 10.13 -2.50 26.96
C THR A 137 9.50 -2.67 28.34
N VAL A 138 8.59 -3.64 28.44
CA VAL A 138 7.83 -3.93 29.66
C VAL A 138 8.23 -5.31 30.18
N GLU A 139 8.62 -5.37 31.45
CA GLU A 139 8.83 -6.60 32.19
C GLU A 139 7.72 -6.77 33.22
N ILE A 140 7.13 -7.96 33.28
CA ILE A 140 6.06 -8.28 34.23
C ILE A 140 6.38 -9.57 34.96
N VAL A 141 6.36 -9.48 36.29
CA VAL A 141 6.35 -10.63 37.20
C VAL A 141 4.90 -10.99 37.48
N PHE A 142 4.53 -12.24 37.22
CA PHE A 142 3.25 -12.84 37.62
C PHE A 142 3.51 -13.78 38.79
N GLN A 143 2.83 -13.56 39.92
CA GLN A 143 2.96 -14.34 41.15
C GLN A 143 1.63 -14.91 41.59
N ASN A 144 1.62 -16.22 41.77
CA ASN A 144 0.43 -16.93 42.16
C ASN A 144 0.17 -16.80 43.67
N THR A 145 -1.11 -16.69 44.04
CA THR A 145 -1.55 -16.58 45.44
C THR A 145 -2.31 -17.82 45.90
N ALA A 146 -2.18 -18.17 47.18
CA ALA A 146 -2.82 -19.33 47.80
C ALA A 146 -4.16 -19.01 48.50
N LEU A 147 -4.77 -17.84 48.26
CA LEU A 147 -5.88 -17.30 49.06
C LEU A 147 -7.17 -18.14 49.01
N VAL A 148 -7.43 -18.85 47.91
CA VAL A 148 -8.57 -19.79 47.75
C VAL A 148 -8.07 -21.23 47.58
N GLY A 149 -6.76 -21.44 47.71
CA GLY A 149 -6.05 -22.67 47.34
C GLY A 149 -5.03 -22.42 46.25
N GLN A 150 -3.98 -23.24 46.21
CA GLN A 150 -2.95 -23.13 45.18
C GLN A 150 -3.46 -23.76 43.88
N GLN A 151 -3.47 -22.99 42.79
CA GLN A 151 -3.94 -23.44 41.47
C GLN A 151 -2.91 -23.05 40.41
N SER A 152 -2.99 -23.56 39.18
CA SER A 152 -2.16 -23.08 38.07
C SER A 152 -2.98 -22.10 37.23
N HIS A 153 -2.40 -20.97 36.85
CA HIS A 153 -3.13 -19.95 36.07
C HIS A 153 -2.53 -19.79 34.67
N PRO A 154 -3.27 -20.12 33.59
CA PRO A 154 -2.86 -19.74 32.24
C PRO A 154 -3.13 -18.25 32.03
N ILE A 155 -2.12 -17.52 31.57
CA ILE A 155 -2.20 -16.09 31.27
C ILE A 155 -1.93 -15.88 29.78
N HIS A 156 -2.80 -15.10 29.15
CA HIS A 156 -2.71 -14.70 27.76
C HIS A 156 -2.77 -13.16 27.66
N LEU A 157 -1.93 -12.58 26.80
CA LEU A 157 -1.92 -11.14 26.55
C LEU A 157 -2.38 -10.86 25.12
N HIS A 158 -3.58 -10.28 24.97
CA HIS A 158 -4.13 -9.94 23.66
C HIS A 158 -3.21 -8.99 22.88
N GLY A 159 -2.90 -9.35 21.63
CA GLY A 159 -2.15 -8.50 20.72
C GLY A 159 -0.62 -8.54 20.90
N PHE A 160 -0.08 -9.40 21.76
CA PHE A 160 1.36 -9.48 22.01
C PHE A 160 1.89 -10.92 21.98
N ASN A 161 3.09 -11.08 21.41
CA ASN A 161 4.00 -12.19 21.74
C ASN A 161 5.06 -11.64 22.70
N PHE A 162 5.39 -12.40 23.73
CA PHE A 162 6.35 -12.03 24.77
C PHE A 162 7.37 -13.14 24.99
N TYR A 163 8.52 -12.76 25.55
CA TYR A 163 9.55 -13.69 25.98
C TYR A 163 9.23 -14.15 27.40
N VAL A 164 9.19 -15.46 27.66
CA VAL A 164 9.11 -16.00 29.02
C VAL A 164 10.54 -16.22 29.52
N LEU A 165 10.98 -15.37 30.43
CA LEU A 165 12.39 -15.29 30.84
C LEU A 165 12.75 -16.35 31.89
N ALA A 166 11.86 -16.55 32.86
CA ALA A 166 12.05 -17.52 33.94
C ALA A 166 10.71 -17.89 34.58
N GLN A 167 10.72 -19.03 35.26
CA GLN A 167 9.62 -19.51 36.10
C GLN A 167 10.21 -20.12 37.37
N GLY A 168 9.51 -20.03 38.49
CA GLY A 168 9.95 -20.59 39.76
C GLY A 168 8.79 -20.95 40.68
N PHE A 169 9.13 -21.57 41.82
CA PHE A 169 8.21 -21.87 42.91
C PHE A 169 8.48 -20.94 44.10
N GLY A 170 7.49 -20.79 44.98
CA GLY A 170 7.57 -19.87 46.13
C GLY A 170 7.21 -18.43 45.75
N ASN A 171 7.54 -17.51 46.66
CA ASN A 171 7.45 -16.08 46.38
C ASN A 171 8.61 -15.64 45.48
N TYR A 172 8.32 -14.80 44.49
CA TYR A 172 9.34 -14.17 43.67
C TYR A 172 10.24 -13.27 44.51
N ASP A 173 11.54 -13.49 44.41
CA ASP A 173 12.57 -12.61 44.96
C ASP A 173 13.39 -12.04 43.79
N PRO A 174 13.47 -10.71 43.62
CA PRO A 174 14.12 -10.11 42.45
C PRO A 174 15.63 -10.39 42.38
N VAL A 175 16.30 -10.63 43.51
CA VAL A 175 17.75 -10.86 43.56
C VAL A 175 18.11 -12.27 43.07
N THR A 176 17.35 -13.27 43.50
CA THR A 176 17.57 -14.67 43.12
C THR A 176 16.85 -15.02 41.81
N GLY A 177 15.66 -14.45 41.59
CA GLY A 177 14.83 -14.67 40.40
C GLY A 177 15.48 -14.18 39.11
N SER A 178 16.06 -12.96 39.12
CA SER A 178 16.74 -12.38 37.95
C SER A 178 17.94 -13.20 37.47
N LYS A 179 18.62 -13.94 38.38
CA LYS A 179 19.72 -14.84 38.04
C LYS A 179 19.27 -16.06 37.23
N MET A 180 17.97 -16.37 37.22
CA MET A 180 17.40 -17.47 36.46
C MET A 180 16.92 -17.08 35.06
N PHE A 181 17.06 -15.81 34.67
CA PHE A 181 16.55 -15.33 33.38
C PHE A 181 17.34 -15.91 32.21
N ASN A 182 16.63 -16.56 31.29
CA ASN A 182 17.17 -16.86 29.97
C ASN A 182 17.01 -15.63 29.07
N LEU A 183 18.08 -14.86 28.87
CA LEU A 183 18.09 -13.70 27.96
C LEU A 183 18.68 -14.02 26.57
N ILE A 184 19.17 -15.24 26.37
CA ILE A 184 19.85 -15.66 25.14
C ILE A 184 18.83 -16.21 24.15
N ASN A 185 18.00 -17.16 24.60
CA ASN A 185 17.05 -17.87 23.75
C ASN A 185 15.75 -18.29 24.46
N PRO A 186 15.10 -17.39 25.24
CA PRO A 186 13.85 -17.74 25.89
C PRO A 186 12.76 -18.05 24.86
N GLN A 187 11.81 -18.87 25.27
CA GLN A 187 10.61 -19.11 24.49
C GLN A 187 9.84 -17.79 24.24
N LYS A 188 9.52 -17.52 22.98
CA LYS A 188 8.61 -16.44 22.58
C LYS A 188 7.22 -17.01 22.28
N ARG A 189 6.20 -16.58 23.02
CA ARG A 189 4.83 -17.09 22.93
C ARG A 189 3.81 -16.04 23.34
N ASN A 190 2.52 -16.36 23.21
CA ASN A 190 1.40 -15.48 23.56
C ASN A 190 0.60 -15.94 24.78
N THR A 191 0.80 -17.17 25.26
CA THR A 191 0.16 -17.72 26.46
C THR A 191 1.16 -18.49 27.28
N PHE A 192 1.20 -18.29 28.60
CA PHE A 192 2.06 -19.02 29.53
C PHE A 192 1.26 -19.46 30.75
N GLY A 193 1.77 -20.45 31.50
CA GLY A 193 1.20 -20.83 32.78
C GLY A 193 2.02 -20.25 33.91
N VAL A 194 1.36 -19.75 34.96
CA VAL A 194 2.02 -19.51 36.25
C VAL A 194 1.91 -20.79 37.09
N PRO A 195 3.05 -21.38 37.52
CA PRO A 195 3.04 -22.62 38.29
C PRO A 195 2.24 -22.49 39.60
N VAL A 196 1.72 -23.64 40.07
CA VAL A 196 1.05 -23.75 41.36
C VAL A 196 1.99 -23.26 42.47
N GLY A 197 1.58 -22.22 43.21
CA GLY A 197 2.39 -21.63 44.29
C GLY A 197 3.73 -21.08 43.80
N GLY A 198 3.80 -20.59 42.56
CA GLY A 198 5.01 -20.08 41.94
C GLY A 198 4.82 -18.78 41.18
N TRP A 199 5.77 -18.48 40.31
CA TRP A 199 5.82 -17.23 39.55
C TRP A 199 6.37 -17.44 38.14
N THR A 200 6.05 -16.51 37.25
CA THR A 200 6.61 -16.42 35.89
C THR A 200 6.97 -14.98 35.56
N VAL A 201 8.13 -14.77 34.92
CA VAL A 201 8.53 -13.45 34.42
C VAL A 201 8.46 -13.42 32.89
N ILE A 202 7.80 -12.39 32.35
CA ILE A 202 7.73 -12.14 30.91
C ILE A 202 8.31 -10.77 30.55
N ARG A 203 8.78 -10.64 29.30
CA ARG A 203 9.22 -9.37 28.74
C ARG A 203 8.71 -9.18 27.32
N PHE A 204 8.22 -7.99 27.00
CA PHE A 204 7.77 -7.63 25.65
C PHE A 204 7.98 -6.15 25.34
N THR A 205 7.84 -5.79 24.07
CA THR A 205 7.85 -4.40 23.63
C THR A 205 6.42 -3.95 23.39
N ALA A 206 6.01 -2.83 23.96
CA ALA A 206 4.67 -2.24 23.78
C ALA A 206 4.52 -1.58 22.38
N ASN A 207 4.71 -2.37 21.32
CA ASN A 207 4.74 -1.93 19.92
C ASN A 207 3.46 -2.24 19.13
N ASN A 208 2.36 -2.58 19.80
CA ASN A 208 1.03 -2.71 19.20
C ASN A 208 0.17 -1.50 19.65
N PRO A 209 0.19 -0.38 18.90
CA PRO A 209 -0.53 0.82 19.29
C PRO A 209 -1.99 0.64 18.90
N VAL A 210 -2.83 0.24 19.85
CA VAL A 210 -4.28 0.12 19.63
C VAL A 210 -4.97 1.51 19.45
N ALA A 211 -4.22 2.61 19.35
CA ALA A 211 -4.79 3.97 19.45
C ALA A 211 -4.17 5.06 18.52
N SER A 212 -3.58 4.71 17.36
CA SER A 212 -3.01 5.73 16.44
C SER A 212 -3.42 5.59 14.97
N ALA A 213 -4.57 4.97 14.69
CA ALA A 213 -5.14 4.90 13.35
C ALA A 213 -6.46 5.67 13.34
N GLU A 214 -6.57 6.73 12.53
CA GLU A 214 -7.85 7.41 12.30
C GLU A 214 -8.63 6.71 11.18
N ILE A 215 -9.96 6.75 11.27
CA ILE A 215 -10.81 6.48 10.12
C ILE A 215 -10.95 7.80 9.34
N VAL A 216 -10.38 7.84 8.14
CA VAL A 216 -10.53 8.96 7.20
C VAL A 216 -11.64 8.59 6.23
N GLU A 217 -12.75 9.32 6.28
CA GLU A 217 -13.97 8.98 5.55
C GLU A 217 -14.33 10.05 4.51
N HIS A 218 -14.68 9.62 3.30
CA HIS A 218 -15.07 10.50 2.19
C HIS A 218 -16.33 9.99 1.47
N SER A 219 -17.06 10.92 0.87
CA SER A 219 -18.19 10.62 -0.03
C SER A 219 -17.87 11.14 -1.42
N PHE A 220 -17.85 10.24 -2.40
CA PHE A 220 -17.59 10.52 -3.81
C PHE A 220 -18.89 10.46 -4.59
N HIS A 221 -19.40 11.62 -4.99
CA HIS A 221 -20.52 11.72 -5.92
C HIS A 221 -19.97 11.86 -7.34
N VAL A 222 -20.03 10.79 -8.11
CA VAL A 222 -19.57 10.79 -9.50
C VAL A 222 -20.74 11.13 -10.40
N GLN A 223 -20.69 12.30 -11.03
CA GLN A 223 -21.82 12.86 -11.77
C GLN A 223 -21.36 13.75 -12.92
N ASN A 224 -22.30 14.21 -13.74
CA ASN A 224 -22.03 15.13 -14.83
C ASN A 224 -21.54 16.49 -14.29
N LEU A 225 -20.47 17.01 -14.87
CA LEU A 225 -19.92 18.34 -14.66
C LEU A 225 -19.79 19.04 -16.01
N THR A 226 -20.35 20.24 -16.11
CA THR A 226 -20.11 21.11 -17.28
C THR A 226 -18.83 21.88 -17.07
N VAL A 227 -17.89 21.75 -18.00
CA VAL A 227 -16.63 22.51 -18.01
C VAL A 227 -16.46 23.26 -19.32
N HIS A 228 -15.64 24.30 -19.29
CA HIS A 228 -15.21 25.03 -20.48
C HIS A 228 -13.71 24.84 -20.68
N ARG A 229 -13.30 24.29 -21.82
CA ARG A 229 -11.91 24.04 -22.20
C ARG A 229 -11.77 24.23 -23.71
N LEU A 230 -10.64 24.79 -24.16
CA LEU A 230 -10.34 24.95 -25.57
C LEU A 230 -11.46 25.64 -26.38
N CYS A 231 -12.11 26.65 -25.78
CA CYS A 231 -13.27 27.36 -26.34
C CYS A 231 -14.56 26.54 -26.48
N HIS A 232 -14.59 25.31 -25.97
CA HIS A 232 -15.73 24.42 -26.03
C HIS A 232 -16.34 24.18 -24.65
N ARG A 233 -17.67 24.22 -24.58
CA ARG A 233 -18.43 23.75 -23.41
C ARG A 233 -18.66 22.25 -23.56
N ARG A 234 -18.18 21.46 -22.59
CA ARG A 234 -18.29 19.99 -22.59
C ARG A 234 -18.90 19.50 -21.27
N VAL A 235 -19.59 18.37 -21.33
CA VAL A 235 -20.06 17.65 -20.15
C VAL A 235 -19.15 16.46 -19.96
N ILE A 236 -18.58 16.34 -18.76
CA ILE A 236 -17.69 15.24 -18.36
C ILE A 236 -18.24 14.58 -17.11
N ASN A 237 -17.71 13.41 -16.74
CA ASN A 237 -17.95 12.82 -15.43
C ASN A 237 -16.82 13.18 -14.47
N ALA A 238 -17.18 13.66 -13.29
CA ALA A 238 -16.24 14.16 -12.30
C ALA A 238 -16.72 13.80 -10.89
N VAL A 239 -15.79 13.81 -9.94
CA VAL A 239 -16.09 13.53 -8.53
C VAL A 239 -16.28 14.85 -7.79
N ASN A 240 -17.42 14.99 -7.10
CA ASN A 240 -17.73 16.16 -6.26
C ASN A 240 -17.56 17.52 -6.96
N GLY A 241 -17.83 17.57 -8.27
CA GLY A 241 -17.83 18.81 -9.05
C GLY A 241 -16.44 19.35 -9.45
N GLY A 242 -15.36 18.56 -9.30
CA GLY A 242 -13.99 18.98 -9.63
C GLY A 242 -13.30 18.10 -10.68
N LEU A 243 -12.45 18.73 -11.50
CA LEU A 243 -11.43 18.09 -12.32
C LEU A 243 -10.09 18.82 -12.10
N PRO A 244 -9.08 18.17 -11.48
CA PRO A 244 -9.12 16.85 -10.85
C PRO A 244 -10.13 16.75 -9.71
N GLY A 245 -10.48 15.52 -9.34
CA GLY A 245 -11.32 15.24 -8.19
C GLY A 245 -10.65 15.57 -6.86
N PRO A 246 -11.33 15.33 -5.73
CA PRO A 246 -10.85 15.69 -4.41
C PRO A 246 -9.53 14.99 -4.05
N LEU A 247 -8.64 15.76 -3.42
CA LEU A 247 -7.43 15.25 -2.79
C LEU A 247 -7.78 14.50 -1.50
N ILE A 248 -7.29 13.27 -1.39
CA ILE A 248 -7.33 12.48 -0.15
C ILE A 248 -6.01 12.67 0.59
N ARG A 249 -6.09 12.95 1.90
CA ARG A 249 -4.93 12.98 2.80
C ARG A 249 -5.15 12.00 3.93
N VAL A 250 -4.19 11.11 4.12
CA VAL A 250 -4.16 10.10 5.18
C VAL A 250 -2.76 10.05 5.78
N HIS A 251 -2.60 9.43 6.94
CA HIS A 251 -1.31 9.07 7.50
C HIS A 251 -1.11 7.55 7.36
N GLU A 252 0.15 7.12 7.34
CA GLU A 252 0.47 5.69 7.46
C GLU A 252 -0.13 5.14 8.76
N GLY A 253 -0.89 4.05 8.65
CA GLY A 253 -1.66 3.43 9.72
C GLY A 253 -3.16 3.74 9.71
N ASP A 254 -3.62 4.78 9.00
CA ASP A 254 -5.05 5.13 8.96
C ASP A 254 -5.90 4.09 8.22
N THR A 255 -7.21 4.06 8.50
CA THR A 255 -8.20 3.36 7.67
C THR A 255 -8.89 4.36 6.75
N LEU A 256 -8.84 4.13 5.44
CA LEU A 256 -9.55 4.94 4.46
C LEU A 256 -10.90 4.30 4.14
N VAL A 257 -11.98 5.08 4.26
CA VAL A 257 -13.34 4.71 3.87
C VAL A 257 -13.83 5.68 2.81
N VAL A 258 -14.26 5.18 1.64
CA VAL A 258 -14.84 6.03 0.59
C VAL A 258 -16.15 5.46 0.09
N HIS A 259 -17.23 6.20 0.30
CA HIS A 259 -18.55 5.91 -0.24
C HIS A 259 -18.68 6.47 -1.64
N VAL A 260 -18.72 5.61 -2.65
CA VAL A 260 -18.85 6.02 -4.04
C VAL A 260 -20.31 5.89 -4.46
N PHE A 261 -20.93 7.01 -4.83
CA PHE A 261 -22.29 7.09 -5.38
C PHE A 261 -22.18 7.36 -6.89
N ASN A 262 -22.56 6.38 -7.70
CA ASN A 262 -22.53 6.51 -9.14
C ASN A 262 -23.81 7.17 -9.64
N LYS A 263 -23.76 8.49 -9.90
CA LYS A 263 -24.82 9.27 -10.55
C LYS A 263 -24.42 9.63 -11.99
N SER A 264 -23.47 8.90 -12.56
CA SER A 264 -23.04 9.04 -13.95
C SER A 264 -23.87 8.10 -14.84
N PRO A 265 -23.95 8.35 -16.16
CA PRO A 265 -24.67 7.46 -17.07
C PRO A 265 -23.89 6.16 -17.38
N TYR A 266 -22.68 5.98 -16.83
CA TYR A 266 -21.79 4.87 -17.14
C TYR A 266 -21.62 3.92 -15.95
N ASN A 267 -21.20 2.70 -16.23
CA ASN A 267 -20.66 1.81 -15.20
C ASN A 267 -19.41 2.44 -14.57
N LEU A 268 -19.23 2.24 -13.26
CA LEU A 268 -18.14 2.87 -12.50
C LEU A 268 -17.44 1.87 -11.57
N THR A 269 -16.13 1.98 -11.46
CA THR A 269 -15.33 1.48 -10.34
C THR A 269 -14.24 2.49 -10.03
N ILE A 270 -13.73 2.53 -8.80
CA ILE A 270 -12.60 3.38 -8.40
C ILE A 270 -11.46 2.49 -7.93
N HIS A 271 -10.26 2.73 -8.46
CA HIS A 271 -9.01 2.11 -8.03
C HIS A 271 -8.15 3.10 -7.25
N TRP A 272 -7.46 2.58 -6.23
CA TRP A 272 -6.57 3.30 -5.33
C TRP A 272 -5.13 3.01 -5.74
N HIS A 273 -4.70 3.62 -6.84
CA HIS A 273 -3.45 3.29 -7.53
C HIS A 273 -2.25 3.25 -6.58
N GLY A 274 -1.60 2.09 -6.55
CA GLY A 274 -0.43 1.81 -5.74
C GLY A 274 -0.70 1.44 -4.28
N ILE A 275 -1.94 1.54 -3.78
CA ILE A 275 -2.28 1.01 -2.45
C ILE A 275 -2.16 -0.51 -2.47
N PHE A 276 -1.50 -1.09 -1.47
CA PHE A 276 -1.26 -2.54 -1.44
C PHE A 276 -2.53 -3.37 -1.27
N GLN A 277 -3.62 -2.81 -0.74
CA GLN A 277 -4.86 -3.56 -0.49
C GLN A 277 -4.61 -4.87 0.30
N LEU A 278 -3.76 -4.79 1.33
CA LEU A 278 -3.40 -5.95 2.15
C LEU A 278 -4.65 -6.56 2.77
N LEU A 279 -4.99 -7.78 2.35
CA LEU A 279 -6.20 -8.48 2.77
C LEU A 279 -7.52 -7.74 2.47
N SER A 280 -7.52 -6.80 1.52
CA SER A 280 -8.68 -6.00 1.13
C SER A 280 -8.87 -5.94 -0.38
N GLY A 281 -8.46 -6.98 -1.11
CA GLY A 281 -8.50 -7.01 -2.58
C GLY A 281 -9.88 -6.76 -3.22
N TRP A 282 -10.98 -6.96 -2.48
CA TRP A 282 -12.32 -6.57 -2.94
C TRP A 282 -12.51 -5.05 -3.08
N ALA A 283 -11.70 -4.25 -2.38
CA ALA A 283 -11.69 -2.80 -2.45
C ALA A 283 -10.65 -2.25 -3.44
N ASP A 284 -10.02 -3.11 -4.26
CA ASP A 284 -9.00 -2.67 -5.20
C ASP A 284 -9.57 -1.91 -6.40
N GLY A 285 -10.75 -2.26 -6.91
CA GLY A 285 -11.42 -1.50 -7.97
C GLY A 285 -11.37 -1.98 -9.43
N PRO A 286 -10.39 -2.75 -9.94
CA PRO A 286 -10.36 -3.06 -11.37
C PRO A 286 -11.56 -3.89 -11.83
N GLU A 287 -12.27 -3.38 -12.84
CA GLU A 287 -13.50 -3.96 -13.38
C GLU A 287 -13.28 -5.42 -13.84
N TYR A 288 -14.18 -6.31 -13.45
CA TYR A 288 -14.16 -7.76 -13.70
C TYR A 288 -12.90 -8.51 -13.25
N ALA A 289 -11.88 -7.82 -12.72
CA ALA A 289 -10.78 -8.47 -12.02
C ALA A 289 -11.17 -8.70 -10.55
N THR A 290 -11.43 -7.64 -9.80
CA THR A 290 -11.78 -7.75 -8.36
C THR A 290 -13.26 -7.56 -8.10
N GLN A 291 -13.95 -6.73 -8.88
CA GLN A 291 -15.38 -6.46 -8.68
C GLN A 291 -16.14 -6.31 -10.00
N CYS A 292 -17.45 -6.52 -9.94
CA CYS A 292 -18.35 -6.02 -10.97
C CYS A 292 -18.53 -4.49 -10.83
N PRO A 293 -18.92 -3.79 -11.92
CA PRO A 293 -19.12 -2.35 -11.85
C PRO A 293 -20.24 -1.92 -10.91
N ILE A 294 -20.05 -0.76 -10.29
CA ILE A 294 -21.12 0.04 -9.68
C ILE A 294 -21.96 0.59 -10.83
N ARG A 295 -23.18 0.08 -10.99
CA ARG A 295 -24.11 0.55 -12.04
C ARG A 295 -24.58 1.99 -11.76
N PRO A 296 -25.09 2.71 -12.77
CA PRO A 296 -25.78 3.98 -12.55
C PRO A 296 -26.84 3.86 -11.44
N GLU A 297 -26.98 4.91 -10.64
CA GLU A 297 -27.86 5.00 -9.47
C GLU A 297 -27.56 4.02 -8.33
N HIS A 298 -26.41 3.35 -8.35
CA HIS A 298 -25.96 2.46 -7.26
C HIS A 298 -24.75 3.05 -6.53
N SER A 299 -24.40 2.43 -5.40
CA SER A 299 -23.25 2.83 -4.60
C SER A 299 -22.43 1.64 -4.12
N TYR A 300 -21.18 1.91 -3.77
CA TYR A 300 -20.28 0.94 -3.16
C TYR A 300 -19.35 1.65 -2.18
N THR A 301 -19.01 0.99 -1.07
CA THR A 301 -18.10 1.53 -0.06
C THR A 301 -16.77 0.79 -0.12
N TYR A 302 -15.71 1.54 -0.43
CA TYR A 302 -14.34 1.05 -0.34
C TYR A 302 -13.82 1.27 1.07
N LYS A 303 -13.28 0.24 1.72
CA LYS A 303 -12.70 0.32 3.06
C LYS A 303 -11.45 -0.53 3.16
N PHE A 304 -10.33 0.08 3.52
CA PHE A 304 -9.03 -0.59 3.66
C PHE A 304 -8.08 0.21 4.55
N ASN A 305 -7.04 -0.45 5.04
CA ASN A 305 -6.00 0.17 5.87
C ASN A 305 -4.83 0.64 5.00
N ILE A 306 -4.26 1.79 5.35
CA ILE A 306 -3.04 2.33 4.76
C ILE A 306 -1.87 1.77 5.57
N THR A 307 -1.14 0.81 5.01
CA THR A 307 -0.10 0.08 5.74
C THR A 307 1.19 0.02 4.94
N GLY A 308 2.31 0.43 5.56
CA GLY A 308 3.64 0.25 4.98
C GLY A 308 3.94 1.13 3.76
N GLN A 309 3.27 2.29 3.64
CA GLN A 309 3.41 3.22 2.52
C GLN A 309 3.40 4.66 3.01
N GLU A 310 4.25 5.51 2.42
CA GLU A 310 4.32 6.95 2.67
C GLU A 310 4.72 7.69 1.38
N GLY A 311 4.09 8.82 1.10
CA GLY A 311 4.38 9.65 -0.08
C GLY A 311 3.14 9.90 -0.93
N THR A 312 3.34 10.05 -2.24
CA THR A 312 2.26 10.37 -3.19
C THR A 312 1.80 9.13 -3.94
N LEU A 313 0.50 8.90 -3.92
CA LEU A 313 -0.25 8.02 -4.79
C LEU A 313 -1.42 8.79 -5.41
N TRP A 314 -2.33 8.09 -6.06
CA TRP A 314 -3.51 8.69 -6.67
C TRP A 314 -4.64 7.67 -6.74
N TRP A 315 -5.85 8.14 -7.04
CA TRP A 315 -7.02 7.31 -7.28
C TRP A 315 -7.61 7.67 -8.64
N HIS A 316 -8.25 6.70 -9.29
CA HIS A 316 -8.89 6.91 -10.59
C HIS A 316 -9.99 5.91 -10.88
N ALA A 317 -10.87 6.22 -11.82
CA ALA A 317 -11.81 5.24 -12.34
C ALA A 317 -11.07 4.07 -12.99
N HIS A 318 -11.49 2.83 -12.75
CA HIS A 318 -10.84 1.64 -13.32
C HIS A 318 -11.79 0.80 -14.16
N VAL A 319 -12.54 1.52 -15.00
CA VAL A 319 -13.50 1.04 -15.99
C VAL A 319 -13.45 2.01 -17.15
N GLN A 320 -13.33 1.46 -18.37
CA GLN A 320 -13.30 2.25 -19.59
C GLN A 320 -12.28 3.41 -19.52
N TRP A 321 -12.44 4.41 -20.36
CA TRP A 321 -11.60 5.61 -20.39
C TRP A 321 -12.03 6.71 -19.40
N LEU A 322 -12.91 6.41 -18.43
CA LEU A 322 -13.42 7.41 -17.47
C LEU A 322 -12.33 8.05 -16.61
N ARG A 323 -11.17 7.39 -16.43
CA ARG A 323 -10.05 7.97 -15.69
C ARG A 323 -9.50 9.26 -16.30
N ALA A 324 -9.82 9.58 -17.55
CA ALA A 324 -9.46 10.86 -18.15
C ALA A 324 -10.00 12.05 -17.34
N THR A 325 -11.14 11.89 -16.67
CA THR A 325 -11.78 12.96 -15.87
C THR A 325 -12.15 12.54 -14.46
N VAL A 326 -12.18 11.24 -14.16
CA VAL A 326 -12.45 10.69 -12.82
C VAL A 326 -11.14 10.21 -12.21
N HIS A 327 -10.37 11.15 -11.64
CA HIS A 327 -9.12 10.87 -10.93
C HIS A 327 -8.80 11.99 -9.91
N GLY A 328 -7.92 11.70 -8.95
CA GLY A 328 -7.42 12.67 -7.99
C GLY A 328 -6.23 12.15 -7.20
N ALA A 329 -5.60 13.03 -6.42
CA ALA A 329 -4.41 12.67 -5.65
C ALA A 329 -4.77 11.95 -4.34
N LEU A 330 -3.87 11.06 -3.88
CA LEU A 330 -3.90 10.40 -2.57
C LEU A 330 -2.54 10.58 -1.91
N ILE A 331 -2.46 11.40 -0.87
CA ILE A 331 -1.22 11.67 -0.13
C ILE A 331 -1.23 10.90 1.17
N ILE A 332 -0.18 10.11 1.38
CA ILE A 332 0.07 9.38 2.62
C ILE A 332 1.20 10.08 3.37
N HIS A 333 0.87 10.79 4.42
CA HIS A 333 1.85 11.40 5.32
C HIS A 333 2.52 10.35 6.21
N PRO A 334 3.74 10.62 6.71
CA PRO A 334 4.37 9.76 7.71
C PRO A 334 3.44 9.55 8.91
N ARG A 335 3.47 8.36 9.51
CA ARG A 335 2.66 8.05 10.70
C ARG A 335 2.80 9.17 11.75
N LYS A 336 1.70 9.55 12.41
CA LYS A 336 1.73 10.59 13.47
C LYS A 336 2.89 10.36 14.45
N GLY A 337 3.67 11.41 14.69
CA GLY A 337 4.90 11.35 15.50
C GLY A 337 6.19 11.02 14.73
N HIS A 338 6.10 10.68 13.45
CA HIS A 338 7.26 10.50 12.55
C HIS A 338 7.41 11.68 11.60
N SER A 339 8.62 11.88 11.08
CA SER A 339 8.94 12.92 10.11
C SER A 339 9.38 12.31 8.78
N TYR A 340 9.32 13.11 7.72
CA TYR A 340 10.00 12.78 6.46
C TYR A 340 11.50 12.50 6.70
N PRO A 341 12.14 11.67 5.84
CA PRO A 341 13.59 11.45 5.87
C PRO A 341 14.39 12.63 5.29
N PHE A 342 13.72 13.75 5.00
CA PHE A 342 14.27 15.00 4.52
C PHE A 342 13.63 16.17 5.31
N PRO A 343 14.23 17.38 5.29
CA PRO A 343 13.68 18.54 6.00
C PRO A 343 12.22 18.81 5.61
N LYS A 344 11.37 19.09 6.62
CA LYS A 344 9.95 19.37 6.39
C LYS A 344 9.80 20.54 5.39
N PRO A 345 9.10 20.34 4.26
CA PRO A 345 8.90 21.40 3.28
C PRO A 345 8.00 22.51 3.85
N TYR A 346 8.12 23.72 3.28
CA TYR A 346 7.27 24.86 3.60
C TYR A 346 5.82 24.61 3.15
N GLY A 347 5.63 23.97 2.01
CA GLY A 347 4.33 23.58 1.48
C GLY A 347 4.41 22.33 0.60
N GLU A 348 3.29 21.63 0.46
CA GLU A 348 3.15 20.41 -0.34
C GLU A 348 2.05 20.60 -1.38
N ILE A 349 2.39 20.38 -2.66
CA ILE A 349 1.55 20.78 -3.79
C ILE A 349 1.40 19.61 -4.77
N PRO A 350 0.18 19.06 -4.93
CA PRO A 350 -0.12 18.11 -6.00
C PRO A 350 -0.01 18.76 -7.38
N ILE A 351 0.66 18.08 -8.30
CA ILE A 351 0.78 18.46 -9.71
C ILE A 351 0.29 17.27 -10.54
N LEU A 352 -0.99 17.26 -10.90
CA LEU A 352 -1.58 16.21 -11.70
C LEU A 352 -1.46 16.56 -13.19
N LEU A 353 -0.68 15.77 -13.91
CA LEU A 353 -0.60 15.82 -15.36
C LEU A 353 -1.70 14.94 -15.94
N GLY A 354 -2.41 15.43 -16.95
CA GLY A 354 -3.50 14.70 -17.59
C GLY A 354 -3.69 15.06 -19.05
N GLU A 355 -4.66 14.42 -19.68
CA GLU A 355 -5.05 14.63 -21.08
C GLU A 355 -6.52 15.07 -21.17
N TRP A 356 -6.84 15.82 -22.22
CA TRP A 356 -8.17 16.36 -22.49
C TRP A 356 -8.59 16.03 -23.92
N TRP A 357 -9.83 15.56 -24.06
CA TRP A 357 -10.51 15.43 -25.35
C TRP A 357 -11.72 16.36 -25.38
N ASN A 358 -11.94 16.99 -26.53
CA ASN A 358 -13.16 17.69 -26.86
C ASN A 358 -14.33 16.70 -27.07
N ALA A 359 -14.05 15.50 -27.55
CA ALA A 359 -15.01 14.41 -27.61
C ALA A 359 -15.26 13.79 -26.23
N ASN A 360 -16.39 13.10 -26.07
CA ASN A 360 -16.62 12.26 -24.91
C ASN A 360 -15.64 11.08 -24.96
N VAL A 361 -14.87 10.88 -23.89
CA VAL A 361 -13.79 9.87 -23.85
C VAL A 361 -14.30 8.44 -23.99
N ILE A 362 -15.54 8.15 -23.59
CA ILE A 362 -16.18 6.84 -23.79
C ILE A 362 -16.54 6.63 -25.26
N ASP A 363 -16.94 7.69 -25.96
CA ASP A 363 -17.19 7.61 -27.40
C ASP A 363 -15.88 7.42 -28.19
N VAL A 364 -14.77 8.04 -27.74
CA VAL A 364 -13.44 7.83 -28.32
C VAL A 364 -13.02 6.36 -28.19
N GLU A 365 -13.18 5.77 -27.00
CA GLU A 365 -12.89 4.35 -26.76
C GLU A 365 -13.81 3.44 -27.58
N ASN A 366 -15.12 3.68 -27.57
CA ASN A 366 -16.09 2.88 -28.30
C ASN A 366 -15.84 2.92 -29.81
N GLN A 367 -15.45 4.09 -30.36
CA GLN A 367 -15.08 4.22 -31.76
C GLN A 367 -13.84 3.37 -32.09
N ALA A 368 -12.81 3.40 -31.26
CA ALA A 368 -11.60 2.60 -31.44
C ALA A 368 -11.92 1.10 -31.39
N LEU A 369 -12.69 0.67 -30.39
CA LEU A 369 -13.14 -0.72 -30.25
C LEU A 369 -13.99 -1.18 -31.44
N ALA A 370 -14.93 -0.35 -31.92
CA ALA A 370 -15.79 -0.70 -33.04
C ALA A 370 -14.99 -0.86 -34.34
N THR A 371 -14.14 0.12 -34.64
CA THR A 371 -13.36 0.17 -35.90
C THR A 371 -12.15 -0.76 -35.90
N GLY A 372 -11.62 -1.12 -34.72
CA GLY A 372 -10.37 -1.84 -34.59
C GLY A 372 -9.12 -0.98 -34.81
N ASN A 373 -9.27 0.34 -34.98
CA ASN A 373 -8.15 1.26 -35.16
C ASN A 373 -7.72 1.89 -33.82
N ALA A 374 -6.59 2.59 -33.82
CA ALA A 374 -6.15 3.37 -32.67
C ALA A 374 -7.17 4.47 -32.35
N PRO A 375 -7.38 4.80 -31.07
CA PRO A 375 -8.23 5.92 -30.67
C PRO A 375 -7.64 7.26 -31.10
N ASN A 376 -8.50 8.26 -31.20
CA ASN A 376 -8.07 9.62 -31.50
C ASN A 376 -7.17 10.18 -30.39
N THR A 377 -6.15 10.93 -30.78
CA THR A 377 -5.24 11.64 -29.87
C THR A 377 -5.98 12.68 -29.05
N SER A 378 -5.45 13.05 -27.88
CA SER A 378 -5.97 14.15 -27.09
C SER A 378 -5.86 15.48 -27.83
N ASP A 379 -6.73 16.42 -27.46
CA ASP A 379 -6.71 17.80 -27.95
C ASP A 379 -5.78 18.70 -27.11
N ALA A 380 -5.48 18.29 -25.88
CA ALA A 380 -4.53 18.98 -25.00
C ALA A 380 -4.02 18.09 -23.86
N PHE A 381 -2.77 18.33 -23.46
CA PHE A 381 -2.31 18.03 -22.10
C PHE A 381 -2.78 19.07 -21.09
N SER A 382 -2.78 18.73 -19.81
CA SER A 382 -3.16 19.63 -18.72
C SER A 382 -2.31 19.47 -17.48
N ILE A 383 -2.18 20.56 -16.71
CA ILE A 383 -1.66 20.58 -15.34
C ILE A 383 -2.82 20.96 -14.41
N ASN A 384 -3.14 20.09 -13.45
CA ASN A 384 -4.27 20.26 -12.54
C ASN A 384 -5.58 20.59 -13.28
N GLY A 385 -5.83 19.88 -14.39
CA GLY A 385 -7.06 20.01 -15.18
C GLY A 385 -7.13 21.26 -16.06
N GLN A 386 -6.05 22.03 -16.18
CA GLN A 386 -5.97 23.25 -17.00
C GLN A 386 -4.92 23.08 -18.12
N PRO A 387 -5.26 23.37 -19.39
CA PRO A 387 -4.30 23.22 -20.50
C PRO A 387 -3.10 24.15 -20.43
N GLY A 388 -3.29 25.39 -19.97
CA GLY A 388 -2.23 26.40 -19.85
C GLY A 388 -2.23 27.44 -20.97
N ASP A 389 -1.28 28.37 -20.90
CA ASP A 389 -1.24 29.59 -21.71
C ASP A 389 -1.02 29.36 -23.21
N LEU A 390 -0.56 28.17 -23.60
CA LEU A 390 -0.28 27.82 -25.01
C LEU A 390 -1.51 27.36 -25.79
N TYR A 391 -2.65 27.18 -25.12
CA TYR A 391 -3.89 26.71 -25.74
C TYR A 391 -4.93 27.81 -25.91
N PRO A 392 -5.80 27.69 -26.93
CA PRO A 392 -6.90 28.64 -27.12
C PRO A 392 -7.84 28.65 -25.91
N CYS A 393 -8.34 29.84 -25.56
CA CYS A 393 -9.28 30.06 -24.45
C CYS A 393 -8.85 29.48 -23.09
N SER A 394 -7.55 29.35 -22.83
CA SER A 394 -7.04 28.67 -21.62
C SER A 394 -6.23 29.57 -20.69
N SER A 395 -5.64 30.67 -21.18
CA SER A 395 -4.69 31.50 -20.41
C SER A 395 -5.26 32.12 -19.12
N ASN A 396 -6.57 32.44 -19.11
CA ASN A 396 -7.21 33.00 -17.92
C ASN A 396 -7.33 32.00 -16.76
N ASN A 397 -7.31 30.69 -17.06
CA ASN A 397 -7.50 29.62 -16.08
C ASN A 397 -6.23 28.80 -15.85
N THR A 398 -5.10 29.17 -16.45
CA THR A 398 -3.81 28.51 -16.25
C THR A 398 -3.51 28.34 -14.78
N TYR A 399 -3.12 27.12 -14.38
CA TYR A 399 -2.79 26.83 -12.99
C TYR A 399 -1.63 27.74 -12.51
N LYS A 400 -1.80 28.35 -11.33
CA LYS A 400 -0.79 29.23 -10.72
C LYS A 400 -0.42 28.73 -9.33
N LEU A 401 0.87 28.68 -9.05
CA LEU A 401 1.44 28.36 -7.75
C LEU A 401 2.21 29.59 -7.24
N GLU A 402 1.74 30.14 -6.13
CA GLU A 402 2.45 31.20 -5.42
C GLU A 402 3.59 30.63 -4.57
N VAL A 403 4.77 31.24 -4.65
CA VAL A 403 5.94 30.85 -3.86
C VAL A 403 6.59 32.02 -3.13
N VAL A 404 7.13 31.74 -1.95
CA VAL A 404 7.87 32.69 -1.11
C VAL A 404 9.36 32.48 -1.32
N TYR A 405 10.10 33.55 -1.61
CA TYR A 405 11.54 33.49 -1.83
C TYR A 405 12.28 32.80 -0.67
N GLY A 406 13.22 31.93 -1.00
CA GLY A 406 14.04 31.15 -0.06
C GLY A 406 13.32 29.97 0.60
N LYS A 407 12.03 29.73 0.32
CA LYS A 407 11.30 28.56 0.85
C LYS A 407 11.42 27.36 -0.07
N THR A 408 11.38 26.16 0.52
CA THR A 408 11.40 24.89 -0.20
C THR A 408 10.02 24.25 -0.20
N TYR A 409 9.54 23.85 -1.37
CA TYR A 409 8.23 23.23 -1.58
C TYR A 409 8.40 21.80 -2.07
N LEU A 410 7.50 20.92 -1.65
CA LEU A 410 7.41 19.55 -2.16
C LEU A 410 6.32 19.49 -3.24
N LEU A 411 6.73 19.35 -4.49
CA LEU A 411 5.81 19.08 -5.58
C LEU A 411 5.59 17.58 -5.71
N ARG A 412 4.33 17.18 -5.70
CA ARG A 412 3.85 15.80 -5.74
C ARG A 412 3.29 15.52 -7.13
N ILE A 413 4.18 15.17 -8.06
CA ILE A 413 3.86 15.03 -9.49
C ILE A 413 3.20 13.68 -9.73
N ILE A 414 2.05 13.66 -10.39
CA ILE A 414 1.29 12.46 -10.74
C ILE A 414 1.03 12.50 -12.24
N ASN A 415 1.34 11.42 -12.97
CA ASN A 415 0.89 11.30 -14.35
C ASN A 415 -0.41 10.49 -14.43
N ALA A 416 -1.53 11.21 -14.53
CA ALA A 416 -2.87 10.68 -14.73
C ALA A 416 -3.28 10.65 -16.22
N ALA A 417 -2.37 10.98 -17.16
CA ALA A 417 -2.63 10.87 -18.59
C ALA A 417 -2.97 9.43 -18.99
N LEU A 418 -3.70 9.28 -20.09
CA LEU A 418 -4.10 7.97 -20.60
C LEU A 418 -2.97 7.28 -21.34
N ASN A 419 -2.25 8.00 -22.19
CA ASN A 419 -1.36 7.36 -23.18
C ASN A 419 0.11 7.78 -23.06
N ASN A 420 0.42 9.05 -22.77
CA ASN A 420 1.78 9.53 -22.93
C ASN A 420 2.58 9.63 -21.63
N GLN A 421 3.86 9.24 -21.72
CA GLN A 421 4.89 9.69 -20.78
C GLN A 421 5.12 11.18 -20.96
N LEU A 422 5.39 11.89 -19.87
CA LEU A 422 5.56 13.33 -19.91
C LEU A 422 6.91 13.72 -19.32
N PHE A 423 7.67 14.49 -20.10
CA PHE A 423 8.76 15.29 -19.54
C PHE A 423 8.15 16.50 -18.84
N PHE A 424 8.59 16.75 -17.61
CA PHE A 424 8.19 17.90 -16.79
C PHE A 424 9.43 18.71 -16.39
N LYS A 425 9.37 20.03 -16.58
CA LYS A 425 10.43 20.98 -16.19
C LYS A 425 9.83 22.25 -15.60
N ILE A 426 10.65 22.96 -14.83
CA ILE A 426 10.34 24.29 -14.30
C ILE A 426 11.46 25.22 -14.75
N ALA A 427 11.12 26.36 -15.36
CA ALA A 427 12.13 27.31 -15.84
C ALA A 427 13.02 27.77 -14.68
N ASN A 428 14.34 27.65 -14.88
CA ASN A 428 15.41 28.02 -13.94
C ASN A 428 15.41 27.33 -12.55
N HIS A 429 14.51 26.38 -12.28
CA HIS A 429 14.50 25.68 -10.99
C HIS A 429 15.01 24.25 -11.16
N LYS A 430 15.97 23.85 -10.32
CA LYS A 430 16.33 22.44 -10.15
C LYS A 430 15.33 21.76 -9.22
N MET A 431 15.15 20.47 -9.44
CA MET A 431 14.28 19.59 -8.66
C MET A 431 15.15 18.53 -7.98
N THR A 432 14.90 18.28 -6.70
CA THR A 432 15.53 17.17 -5.97
C THR A 432 14.49 16.07 -5.77
N VAL A 433 14.61 14.96 -6.50
CA VAL A 433 13.73 13.80 -6.35
C VAL A 433 13.97 13.14 -5.00
N VAL A 434 12.92 12.94 -4.21
CA VAL A 434 12.99 12.39 -2.85
C VAL A 434 12.11 11.16 -2.62
N ALA A 435 11.10 10.96 -3.45
CA ALA A 435 10.31 9.73 -3.46
C ALA A 435 9.69 9.48 -4.84
N VAL A 436 9.39 8.21 -5.10
CA VAL A 436 8.67 7.74 -6.28
C VAL A 436 7.71 6.63 -5.86
N ASP A 437 6.47 6.64 -6.36
CA ASP A 437 5.49 5.57 -6.11
C ASP A 437 5.30 5.23 -4.61
N ALA A 438 5.27 6.27 -3.76
CA ALA A 438 5.25 6.16 -2.29
C ALA A 438 6.41 5.32 -1.69
N ALA A 439 7.58 5.37 -2.32
CA ALA A 439 8.84 4.83 -1.81
C ALA A 439 9.95 5.90 -1.87
N TYR A 440 10.63 6.11 -0.75
CA TYR A 440 11.71 7.11 -0.68
C TYR A 440 12.92 6.72 -1.55
N THR A 441 13.52 7.72 -2.18
CA THR A 441 14.72 7.58 -3.00
C THR A 441 15.93 8.18 -2.30
N SER A 442 17.12 7.72 -2.65
CA SER A 442 18.31 8.55 -2.45
C SER A 442 18.13 9.86 -3.22
N PRO A 443 18.34 11.05 -2.61
CA PRO A 443 18.08 12.31 -3.28
C PRO A 443 18.81 12.44 -4.62
N MET A 444 18.08 12.77 -5.69
CA MET A 444 18.65 12.98 -7.03
C MET A 444 18.29 14.36 -7.55
N VAL A 445 19.31 15.20 -7.78
CA VAL A 445 19.11 16.53 -8.37
C VAL A 445 19.01 16.42 -9.88
N THR A 446 17.96 16.99 -10.46
CA THR A 446 17.69 17.02 -11.90
C THR A 446 17.01 18.34 -12.28
N ASP A 447 17.04 18.71 -13.56
CA ASP A 447 16.24 19.79 -14.12
C ASP A 447 15.02 19.27 -14.92
N VAL A 448 14.94 17.95 -15.13
CA VAL A 448 13.86 17.27 -15.84
C VAL A 448 13.39 16.04 -15.09
N VAL A 449 12.07 15.88 -15.02
CA VAL A 449 11.39 14.68 -14.53
C VAL A 449 10.73 14.00 -15.73
N LEU A 450 10.94 12.70 -15.90
CA LEU A 450 10.10 11.89 -16.78
C LEU A 450 9.14 11.11 -15.89
N VAL A 451 7.85 11.24 -16.15
CA VAL A 451 6.82 10.50 -15.41
C VAL A 451 5.93 9.75 -16.39
N THR A 452 5.82 8.44 -16.22
CA THR A 452 5.00 7.55 -17.04
C THR A 452 3.57 7.47 -16.47
N PRO A 453 2.50 7.28 -17.28
CA PRO A 453 1.15 7.05 -16.75
C PRO A 453 1.13 6.02 -15.62
N GLY A 454 0.53 6.39 -14.48
CA GLY A 454 0.55 5.58 -13.25
C GLY A 454 1.62 5.95 -12.24
N GLN A 455 2.75 6.50 -12.68
CA GLN A 455 3.83 6.87 -11.75
C GLN A 455 3.54 8.16 -10.99
N THR A 456 4.13 8.22 -9.80
CA THR A 456 4.22 9.46 -9.02
C THR A 456 5.69 9.79 -8.77
N THR A 457 6.00 11.08 -8.63
CA THR A 457 7.35 11.56 -8.32
C THR A 457 7.27 12.78 -7.43
N ASP A 458 7.88 12.67 -6.26
CA ASP A 458 7.96 13.73 -5.26
C ASP A 458 9.30 14.46 -5.42
N VAL A 459 9.24 15.76 -5.67
CA VAL A 459 10.42 16.61 -5.85
C VAL A 459 10.40 17.81 -4.92
N LEU A 460 11.55 18.10 -4.30
CA LEU A 460 11.77 19.36 -3.61
C LEU A 460 12.26 20.42 -4.61
N ILE A 461 11.62 21.58 -4.59
CA ILE A 461 12.07 22.78 -5.29
C ILE A 461 12.33 23.88 -4.26
N THR A 462 13.39 24.65 -4.45
CA THR A 462 13.65 25.84 -3.64
C THR A 462 13.35 27.06 -4.48
N ALA A 463 12.56 27.99 -3.95
CA ALA A 463 12.22 29.24 -4.59
C ALA A 463 13.39 30.23 -4.46
N ASP A 464 14.49 29.98 -5.17
CA ASP A 464 15.76 30.71 -5.08
C ASP A 464 16.02 31.65 -6.27
N GLN A 465 15.08 31.73 -7.21
CA GLN A 465 15.20 32.58 -8.40
C GLN A 465 14.80 34.03 -8.11
N PRO A 466 15.27 35.00 -8.92
CA PRO A 466 14.81 36.38 -8.81
C PRO A 466 13.28 36.48 -8.82
N PRO A 467 12.64 37.28 -7.95
CA PRO A 467 11.17 37.36 -7.88
C PRO A 467 10.53 37.74 -9.22
N ALA A 468 9.93 36.74 -9.88
CA ALA A 468 9.29 36.85 -11.20
C ALA A 468 8.32 35.67 -11.41
N SER A 469 7.79 35.53 -12.63
CA SER A 469 6.99 34.38 -13.04
C SER A 469 7.82 33.39 -13.87
N TYR A 470 7.62 32.10 -13.65
CA TYR A 470 8.33 31.01 -14.31
C TYR A 470 7.32 29.93 -14.72
N TYR A 471 7.39 29.41 -15.95
CA TYR A 471 6.56 28.27 -16.32
C TYR A 471 7.07 26.99 -15.67
N MET A 472 6.14 26.22 -15.11
CA MET A 472 6.22 24.76 -15.16
C MET A 472 5.60 24.30 -16.48
N ALA A 473 6.22 23.33 -17.15
CA ALA A 473 5.77 22.85 -18.44
C ALA A 473 5.90 21.33 -18.52
N ALA A 474 4.93 20.69 -19.18
CA ALA A 474 4.98 19.28 -19.52
C ALA A 474 4.65 19.03 -20.99
N HIS A 475 5.35 18.09 -21.61
CA HIS A 475 5.15 17.69 -23.00
C HIS A 475 5.54 16.20 -23.17
N PRO A 476 5.12 15.55 -24.27
CA PRO A 476 5.22 14.09 -24.39
C PRO A 476 6.65 13.62 -24.63
N TYR A 477 6.97 12.45 -24.07
CA TYR A 477 7.97 11.56 -24.62
C TYR A 477 7.27 10.51 -25.48
N ALA A 478 7.57 10.49 -26.78
CA ALA A 478 7.00 9.59 -27.78
C ALA A 478 8.11 9.00 -28.65
N SER A 479 8.15 7.66 -28.74
CA SER A 479 9.23 6.94 -29.43
C SER A 479 8.78 6.14 -30.65
N ALA A 480 7.48 5.84 -30.75
CA ALA A 480 6.93 5.06 -31.83
C ALA A 480 6.97 5.87 -33.14
N ALA A 481 7.82 5.44 -34.08
CA ALA A 481 8.01 6.13 -35.34
C ALA A 481 6.72 6.08 -36.19
N GLY A 482 6.25 7.25 -36.64
CA GLY A 482 5.08 7.37 -37.51
C GLY A 482 3.72 7.17 -36.82
N ALA A 483 3.70 6.89 -35.51
CA ALA A 483 2.46 6.84 -34.73
C ALA A 483 1.96 8.26 -34.42
N PRO A 484 0.67 8.58 -34.65
CA PRO A 484 0.10 9.84 -34.21
C PRO A 484 0.08 9.94 -32.68
N PHE A 485 0.42 11.12 -32.16
CA PHE A 485 0.31 11.44 -30.74
C PHE A 485 0.01 12.93 -30.56
N ASP A 486 -0.50 13.32 -29.40
CA ASP A 486 -0.62 14.72 -29.04
C ASP A 486 0.78 15.30 -28.82
N ASN A 487 1.25 16.17 -29.72
CA ASN A 487 2.58 16.79 -29.67
C ASN A 487 2.53 18.25 -29.19
N THR A 488 1.65 18.53 -28.23
CA THR A 488 1.50 19.86 -27.65
C THR A 488 2.24 19.97 -26.30
N THR A 489 2.21 21.14 -25.68
CA THR A 489 2.84 21.42 -24.39
C THR A 489 1.85 22.10 -23.47
N THR A 490 1.68 21.56 -22.26
CA THR A 490 0.87 22.19 -21.20
C THR A 490 1.74 23.02 -20.27
N THR A 491 1.17 24.09 -19.72
CA THR A 491 1.87 25.01 -18.82
C THR A 491 1.08 25.34 -17.56
N GLY A 492 1.82 25.58 -16.48
CA GLY A 492 1.38 26.21 -15.25
C GLY A 492 2.41 27.27 -14.84
N ILE A 493 2.07 28.16 -13.93
CA ILE A 493 2.92 29.32 -13.59
C ILE A 493 3.31 29.24 -12.13
N ILE A 494 4.61 29.24 -11.84
CA ILE A 494 5.14 29.61 -10.53
C ILE A 494 5.32 31.12 -10.52
N PHE A 495 4.76 31.81 -9.53
CA PHE A 495 4.97 33.25 -9.36
C PHE A 495 5.41 33.55 -7.93
N TYR A 496 6.41 34.42 -7.81
CA TYR A 496 6.95 34.79 -6.51
C TYR A 496 6.08 35.87 -5.86
N GLU A 497 5.88 35.76 -4.54
CA GLU A 497 5.19 36.78 -3.75
C GLU A 497 5.87 38.15 -3.95
N ASN A 498 5.06 39.21 -4.07
CA ASN A 498 5.52 40.59 -4.30
C ASN A 498 6.31 40.82 -5.60
N SER A 499 6.29 39.87 -6.55
CA SER A 499 6.87 40.08 -7.89
C SER A 499 5.98 40.96 -8.76
N LYS A 500 6.60 41.76 -9.64
CA LYS A 500 5.85 42.52 -10.65
C LYS A 500 5.30 41.57 -11.71
N PRO A 501 4.09 41.82 -12.26
CA PRO A 501 3.56 41.03 -13.38
C PRO A 501 4.58 40.98 -14.52
N SER A 502 5.00 39.76 -14.87
CA SER A 502 5.96 39.50 -15.93
C SER A 502 5.52 38.31 -16.75
N LYS A 503 5.89 38.28 -18.04
CA LYS A 503 5.68 37.12 -18.89
C LYS A 503 6.50 35.95 -18.33
N PRO A 504 5.88 34.79 -18.03
CA PRO A 504 6.62 33.68 -17.45
C PRO A 504 7.69 33.16 -18.41
N LEU A 505 8.88 32.82 -17.87
CA LEU A 505 9.96 32.22 -18.65
C LEU A 505 9.65 30.75 -18.96
N MET A 506 9.86 30.32 -20.21
CA MET A 506 9.68 28.93 -20.64
C MET A 506 10.98 28.12 -20.43
N PRO A 507 10.93 26.89 -19.86
CA PRO A 507 12.10 26.04 -19.79
C PRO A 507 12.49 25.49 -21.17
N ALA A 508 13.78 25.21 -21.38
CA ALA A 508 14.23 24.40 -22.50
C ALA A 508 13.81 22.93 -22.29
N LEU A 509 12.78 22.51 -23.02
CA LEU A 509 12.24 21.15 -22.99
C LEU A 509 13.08 20.21 -23.88
N PRO A 510 13.24 18.92 -23.51
CA PRO A 510 13.84 17.91 -24.38
C PRO A 510 13.08 17.78 -25.70
N ALA A 511 13.68 17.14 -26.70
CA ALA A 511 12.90 16.70 -27.86
C ALA A 511 11.93 15.59 -27.44
N PHE A 512 10.75 15.51 -28.06
CA PHE A 512 9.75 14.48 -27.71
C PHE A 512 10.29 13.05 -27.89
N ASN A 513 11.30 12.84 -28.71
CA ASN A 513 11.94 11.55 -28.97
C ASN A 513 13.30 11.37 -28.26
N ASP A 514 13.63 12.21 -27.27
CA ASP A 514 14.89 12.15 -26.52
C ASP A 514 14.94 10.95 -25.55
N THR A 515 15.13 9.78 -26.13
CA THR A 515 15.26 8.49 -25.43
C THR A 515 16.44 8.46 -24.46
N PRO A 516 17.63 9.02 -24.79
CA PRO A 516 18.73 9.11 -23.82
C PRO A 516 18.35 9.85 -22.54
N THR A 517 17.68 11.00 -22.62
CA THR A 517 17.24 11.75 -21.43
C THR A 517 16.20 10.98 -20.64
N ALA A 518 15.20 10.40 -21.32
CA ALA A 518 14.17 9.59 -20.68
C ALA A 518 14.75 8.38 -19.92
N PHE A 519 15.64 7.62 -20.58
CA PHE A 519 16.30 6.46 -19.98
C PHE A 519 17.22 6.84 -18.82
N LYS A 520 17.96 7.95 -18.95
CA LYS A 520 18.87 8.44 -17.91
C LYS A 520 18.13 8.82 -16.63
N PHE A 521 16.96 9.45 -16.72
CA PHE A 521 16.15 9.76 -15.54
C PHE A 521 15.75 8.47 -14.80
N ASN A 522 15.16 7.51 -15.51
CA ASN A 522 14.67 6.27 -14.90
C ASN A 522 15.78 5.36 -14.38
N SER A 523 16.90 5.24 -15.09
CA SER A 523 18.00 4.32 -14.71
C SER A 523 18.87 4.82 -13.57
N ASN A 524 18.88 6.13 -13.28
CA ASN A 524 19.70 6.71 -12.20
C ASN A 524 19.03 6.75 -10.83
N LEU A 525 17.72 6.50 -10.75
CA LEU A 525 16.99 6.47 -9.49
C LEU A 525 17.41 5.27 -8.63
N LYS A 526 17.62 5.53 -7.34
CA LYS A 526 18.03 4.55 -6.33
C LYS A 526 17.11 4.65 -5.12
N GLY A 527 16.76 3.51 -4.54
CA GLY A 527 16.00 3.46 -3.28
C GLY A 527 16.80 4.07 -2.12
N LEU A 528 16.09 4.57 -1.10
CA LEU A 528 16.71 5.00 0.16
C LEU A 528 16.93 3.79 1.06
N VAL A 529 18.17 3.29 1.10
CA VAL A 529 18.55 2.15 1.97
C VAL A 529 18.33 2.52 3.43
N ASN A 530 17.70 1.63 4.21
CA ASN A 530 17.31 1.86 5.60
C ASN A 530 16.34 3.05 5.81
N GLY A 531 15.72 3.57 4.75
CA GLY A 531 14.63 4.53 4.86
C GLY A 531 13.35 3.90 5.41
N PRO A 532 12.32 4.69 5.73
CA PRO A 532 11.02 4.16 6.14
C PRO A 532 10.47 3.18 5.10
N HIS A 533 9.96 2.04 5.58
CA HIS A 533 9.39 0.95 4.78
C HIS A 533 10.35 0.33 3.73
N TRP A 534 11.65 0.62 3.81
CA TRP A 534 12.64 -0.03 2.96
C TRP A 534 12.75 -1.52 3.30
N ALA A 535 12.79 -2.34 2.26
CA ALA A 535 13.07 -3.77 2.36
C ALA A 535 14.26 -4.13 1.45
N PRO A 536 15.12 -5.07 1.87
CA PRO A 536 16.18 -5.59 1.00
C PRO A 536 15.57 -6.42 -0.14
N VAL A 537 16.30 -6.50 -1.26
CA VAL A 537 15.90 -7.36 -2.38
C VAL A 537 15.94 -8.83 -1.95
N PRO A 538 14.85 -9.59 -2.10
CA PRO A 538 14.88 -11.04 -1.88
C PRO A 538 15.86 -11.71 -2.83
N LEU A 539 16.85 -12.44 -2.33
CA LEU A 539 17.93 -13.00 -3.16
C LEU A 539 17.59 -14.37 -3.77
N LYS A 540 16.82 -15.19 -3.04
CA LYS A 540 16.35 -16.49 -3.51
C LYS A 540 15.10 -16.30 -4.36
N ILE A 541 15.14 -16.80 -5.59
CA ILE A 541 14.00 -16.76 -6.52
C ILE A 541 13.24 -18.09 -6.40
N ASP A 542 11.93 -18.03 -6.25
CA ASP A 542 11.05 -19.21 -6.25
C ASP A 542 10.30 -19.34 -7.59
N GLU A 543 9.92 -18.21 -8.20
CA GLU A 543 9.21 -18.13 -9.49
C GLU A 543 9.95 -17.18 -10.45
N HIS A 544 10.12 -17.60 -11.70
CA HIS A 544 10.77 -16.80 -12.74
C HIS A 544 9.92 -16.76 -14.00
N MET A 545 9.66 -15.54 -14.50
CA MET A 545 8.88 -15.32 -15.71
C MET A 545 9.65 -14.46 -16.71
N PHE A 546 9.59 -14.82 -17.98
CA PHE A 546 9.97 -13.99 -19.12
C PHE A 546 8.69 -13.61 -19.87
N VAL A 547 8.35 -12.33 -19.85
CA VAL A 547 7.09 -11.80 -20.37
C VAL A 547 7.37 -10.83 -21.52
N THR A 548 7.08 -11.25 -22.74
CA THR A 548 7.06 -10.33 -23.88
C THR A 548 5.86 -9.42 -23.78
N VAL A 549 6.07 -8.12 -23.91
CA VAL A 549 5.02 -7.08 -23.87
C VAL A 549 5.02 -6.30 -25.18
N GLY A 550 3.84 -5.94 -25.65
CA GLY A 550 3.71 -5.06 -26.80
C GLY A 550 2.32 -5.11 -27.42
N LEU A 551 2.14 -4.21 -28.38
CA LEU A 551 0.99 -4.22 -29.29
C LEU A 551 1.11 -5.38 -30.29
N GLY A 552 -0.04 -5.80 -30.80
CA GLY A 552 -0.18 -6.81 -31.84
C GLY A 552 -1.50 -6.62 -32.57
N LEU A 553 -1.94 -7.64 -33.31
CA LEU A 553 -3.20 -7.61 -34.03
C LEU A 553 -4.11 -8.75 -33.59
N VAL A 554 -5.41 -8.48 -33.50
CA VAL A 554 -6.46 -9.48 -33.27
C VAL A 554 -7.34 -9.55 -34.50
N ALA A 555 -7.82 -10.76 -34.82
CA ALA A 555 -8.70 -10.98 -35.96
C ALA A 555 -9.90 -10.01 -35.96
N CYS A 556 -10.23 -9.46 -37.13
CA CYS A 556 -11.33 -8.49 -37.27
C CYS A 556 -12.71 -9.01 -36.82
N GLY A 557 -12.89 -10.34 -36.81
CA GLY A 557 -14.11 -11.00 -36.37
C GLY A 557 -14.62 -11.99 -37.42
N SER A 558 -15.93 -11.97 -37.67
CA SER A 558 -16.58 -12.82 -38.68
C SER A 558 -16.09 -12.48 -40.10
N LYS A 559 -16.25 -13.42 -41.04
CA LYS A 559 -15.70 -13.33 -42.41
C LYS A 559 -16.13 -12.09 -43.21
N ASN A 560 -17.20 -11.39 -42.79
CA ASN A 560 -17.73 -10.20 -43.48
C ASN A 560 -17.47 -8.88 -42.72
N ALA A 561 -16.74 -8.92 -41.59
CA ALA A 561 -16.41 -7.73 -40.83
C ALA A 561 -15.22 -7.00 -41.48
N THR A 562 -15.31 -5.67 -41.58
CA THR A 562 -14.21 -4.80 -42.04
C THR A 562 -13.68 -4.02 -40.86
N CYS A 563 -12.35 -4.01 -40.68
CA CYS A 563 -11.66 -3.25 -39.65
C CYS A 563 -10.73 -2.23 -40.27
N ALA A 564 -10.60 -1.08 -39.61
CA ALA A 564 -9.77 0.03 -40.03
C ALA A 564 -8.34 -0.04 -39.46
N GLY A 565 -8.03 -1.03 -38.63
CA GLY A 565 -6.67 -1.24 -38.14
C GLY A 565 -5.75 -1.83 -39.21
N PRO A 566 -4.44 -1.94 -38.91
CA PRO A 566 -3.44 -2.43 -39.86
C PRO A 566 -3.77 -3.81 -40.41
N LEU A 567 -3.47 -4.02 -41.69
CA LEU A 567 -3.72 -5.29 -42.40
C LEU A 567 -5.20 -5.73 -42.39
N GLY A 568 -6.13 -4.78 -42.21
CA GLY A 568 -7.56 -5.06 -42.09
C GLY A 568 -7.93 -5.81 -40.80
N GLN A 569 -7.05 -5.79 -39.79
CA GLN A 569 -7.25 -6.41 -38.48
C GLN A 569 -7.55 -5.36 -37.41
N ARG A 570 -7.82 -5.81 -36.18
CA ARG A 570 -7.96 -4.94 -35.01
C ARG A 570 -6.62 -4.81 -34.31
N PHE A 571 -6.31 -3.64 -33.76
CA PHE A 571 -5.26 -3.56 -32.74
C PHE A 571 -5.60 -4.47 -31.56
N GLY A 572 -4.56 -5.06 -30.99
CA GLY A 572 -4.60 -5.70 -29.68
C GLY A 572 -3.29 -5.44 -28.94
N ALA A 573 -3.23 -5.85 -27.69
CA ALA A 573 -2.02 -5.82 -26.88
C ALA A 573 -1.92 -7.12 -26.11
N SER A 574 -0.71 -7.64 -25.92
CA SER A 574 -0.54 -8.94 -25.29
C SER A 574 0.66 -9.01 -24.36
N MET A 575 0.55 -9.93 -23.39
CA MET A 575 1.66 -10.44 -22.61
C MET A 575 1.86 -11.91 -22.97
N ASN A 576 3.06 -12.30 -23.40
CA ASN A 576 3.34 -13.67 -23.90
C ASN A 576 2.32 -14.17 -24.93
N ASN A 577 1.91 -13.30 -25.86
CA ASN A 577 0.93 -13.56 -26.91
C ASN A 577 -0.51 -13.87 -26.42
N ALA A 578 -0.81 -13.61 -25.14
CA ALA A 578 -2.16 -13.62 -24.60
C ALA A 578 -2.69 -12.18 -24.53
N SER A 579 -3.65 -11.84 -25.40
CA SER A 579 -4.42 -10.59 -25.31
C SER A 579 -5.50 -10.78 -24.25
N PHE A 580 -5.37 -10.10 -23.12
CA PHE A 580 -6.29 -10.31 -22.01
C PHE A 580 -7.73 -9.97 -22.43
N GLN A 581 -8.74 -10.71 -21.98
CA GLN A 581 -10.14 -10.32 -22.20
C GLN A 581 -10.87 -10.35 -20.86
N PHE A 582 -11.60 -9.28 -20.56
CA PHE A 582 -12.41 -9.24 -19.34
C PHE A 582 -13.50 -10.33 -19.38
N PRO A 583 -13.72 -11.04 -18.26
CA PRO A 583 -14.90 -11.87 -18.10
C PRO A 583 -16.20 -11.05 -18.25
N THR A 584 -17.29 -11.70 -18.67
CA THR A 584 -18.57 -11.02 -18.94
C THR A 584 -19.65 -11.25 -17.89
N LYS A 585 -19.47 -12.23 -16.98
CA LYS A 585 -20.51 -12.65 -16.02
C LYS A 585 -20.17 -12.34 -14.56
N LEU A 586 -18.95 -12.64 -14.14
CA LEU A 586 -18.46 -12.50 -12.76
C LEU A 586 -17.06 -11.92 -12.78
N SER A 587 -16.69 -11.17 -11.75
CA SER A 587 -15.29 -10.81 -11.57
C SER A 587 -14.44 -12.06 -11.29
N MET A 588 -13.17 -12.04 -11.66
CA MET A 588 -12.24 -13.14 -11.41
C MET A 588 -12.09 -13.42 -9.90
N LEU A 589 -12.07 -12.39 -9.06
CA LEU A 589 -12.04 -12.53 -7.60
C LEU A 589 -13.32 -13.19 -7.07
N GLN A 590 -14.49 -12.79 -7.56
CA GLN A 590 -15.75 -13.41 -7.17
C GLN A 590 -15.81 -14.88 -7.62
N ALA A 591 -15.35 -15.18 -8.83
CA ALA A 591 -15.27 -16.54 -9.34
C ALA A 591 -14.27 -17.41 -8.54
N PHE A 592 -13.14 -16.83 -8.14
CA PHE A 592 -12.16 -17.47 -7.27
C PHE A 592 -12.76 -17.83 -5.90
N HIS A 593 -13.38 -16.86 -5.21
CA HIS A 593 -14.00 -17.11 -3.90
C HIS A 593 -15.21 -18.04 -3.96
N GLY A 594 -16.01 -17.95 -5.04
CA GLY A 594 -17.18 -18.79 -5.26
C GLY A 594 -16.88 -20.15 -5.87
N ASN A 595 -15.60 -20.46 -6.16
CA ASN A 595 -15.17 -21.67 -6.88
C ASN A 595 -15.95 -21.92 -8.18
N VAL A 596 -16.16 -20.87 -8.97
CA VAL A 596 -16.93 -20.89 -10.22
C VAL A 596 -16.01 -21.14 -11.41
N GLY A 597 -16.20 -22.26 -12.12
CA GLY A 597 -15.47 -22.59 -13.34
C GLY A 597 -15.91 -21.78 -14.56
N GLY A 598 -15.04 -21.73 -15.59
CA GLY A 598 -15.36 -21.12 -16.89
C GLY A 598 -15.24 -19.59 -16.97
N VAL A 599 -14.68 -18.94 -15.93
CA VAL A 599 -14.47 -17.48 -15.90
C VAL A 599 -13.05 -17.10 -16.32
N TYR A 600 -12.05 -17.84 -15.84
CA TYR A 600 -10.63 -17.68 -16.19
C TYR A 600 -9.91 -19.03 -16.13
N THR A 601 -8.68 -19.07 -16.64
CA THR A 601 -7.78 -20.23 -16.58
C THR A 601 -6.48 -19.84 -15.87
N THR A 602 -5.83 -20.77 -15.18
CA THR A 602 -4.63 -20.49 -14.36
C THR A 602 -3.31 -20.82 -15.07
N ASP A 603 -3.33 -20.88 -16.39
CA ASP A 603 -2.24 -21.35 -17.25
C ASP A 603 -1.61 -20.20 -18.05
N PHE A 604 -1.53 -19.00 -17.47
CA PHE A 604 -0.73 -17.94 -18.07
C PHE A 604 0.75 -18.39 -18.18
N PRO A 605 1.36 -18.32 -19.37
CA PRO A 605 2.67 -18.94 -19.59
C PRO A 605 3.81 -18.10 -19.00
N ASP A 606 4.76 -18.78 -18.35
CA ASP A 606 5.96 -18.14 -17.79
C ASP A 606 6.95 -17.67 -18.85
N ASN A 607 6.83 -18.13 -20.10
CA ASN A 607 7.68 -17.77 -21.23
C ASN A 607 6.83 -17.50 -22.48
N PRO A 608 7.30 -16.68 -23.42
CA PRO A 608 6.60 -16.47 -24.69
C PRO A 608 6.54 -17.78 -25.48
N PRO A 609 5.44 -18.03 -26.20
CA PRO A 609 5.27 -19.27 -26.96
C PRO A 609 6.24 -19.39 -28.15
N LEU A 610 6.83 -18.28 -28.58
CA LEU A 610 7.81 -18.22 -29.65
C LEU A 610 9.00 -17.34 -29.24
N VAL A 611 10.21 -17.82 -29.53
CA VAL A 611 11.46 -17.07 -29.35
C VAL A 611 11.95 -16.57 -30.70
N PHE A 612 12.22 -15.28 -30.78
CA PHE A 612 12.74 -14.60 -31.96
C PHE A 612 13.51 -13.34 -31.53
N ASN A 613 14.08 -12.61 -32.48
CA ASN A 613 14.68 -11.30 -32.19
C ASN A 613 13.56 -10.28 -31.89
N TYR A 614 13.13 -10.17 -30.63
CA TYR A 614 11.96 -9.38 -30.22
C TYR A 614 12.01 -7.92 -30.66
N THR A 615 13.21 -7.33 -30.67
CA THR A 615 13.42 -5.90 -30.94
C THR A 615 13.84 -5.60 -32.37
N ASP A 616 13.80 -6.56 -33.29
CA ASP A 616 14.11 -6.33 -34.71
C ASP A 616 13.01 -5.50 -35.39
N PRO A 617 13.30 -4.28 -35.90
CA PRO A 617 12.30 -3.47 -36.60
C PRO A 617 11.69 -4.18 -37.83
N ASN A 618 12.38 -5.17 -38.41
CA ASN A 618 11.84 -5.97 -39.52
C ASN A 618 10.64 -6.84 -39.13
N ASN A 619 10.35 -7.00 -37.83
CA ASN A 619 9.15 -7.70 -37.36
C ASN A 619 7.89 -6.83 -37.40
N THR A 620 8.01 -5.53 -37.68
CA THR A 620 6.86 -4.61 -37.74
C THR A 620 5.84 -5.12 -38.76
N PHE A 621 4.62 -5.41 -38.29
CA PHE A 621 3.53 -5.98 -39.09
C PHE A 621 3.86 -7.30 -39.81
N ASN A 622 4.83 -8.08 -39.32
CA ASN A 622 5.11 -9.42 -39.83
C ASN A 622 3.93 -10.36 -39.54
N THR A 623 3.16 -10.71 -40.58
CA THR A 623 1.93 -11.51 -40.51
C THR A 623 2.10 -12.89 -39.89
N SER A 624 3.32 -13.42 -39.85
CA SER A 624 3.59 -14.74 -39.27
C SER A 624 3.59 -14.73 -37.74
N ILE A 625 3.78 -13.56 -37.11
CA ILE A 625 4.02 -13.43 -35.66
C ILE A 625 3.27 -12.27 -34.98
N VAL A 626 2.73 -11.31 -35.73
CA VAL A 626 2.04 -10.11 -35.19
C VAL A 626 0.66 -10.43 -34.57
N MET A 627 0.06 -11.56 -34.94
CA MET A 627 -1.28 -11.94 -34.49
C MET A 627 -1.27 -12.48 -33.07
N THR A 628 -2.19 -11.99 -32.25
CA THR A 628 -2.39 -12.43 -30.87
C THR A 628 -3.78 -12.99 -30.61
N THR A 629 -3.92 -13.74 -29.52
CA THR A 629 -5.15 -14.47 -29.19
C THR A 629 -5.79 -13.91 -27.93
N LYS A 630 -7.09 -13.58 -28.01
CA LYS A 630 -7.89 -13.17 -26.86
C LYS A 630 -8.07 -14.33 -25.88
N SER A 631 -7.77 -14.10 -24.60
CA SER A 631 -7.94 -15.09 -23.54
C SER A 631 -7.99 -14.46 -22.16
N THR A 632 -8.62 -15.13 -21.20
CA THR A 632 -8.62 -14.75 -19.79
C THR A 632 -7.76 -15.72 -19.00
N LYS A 633 -6.44 -15.46 -18.96
CA LYS A 633 -5.43 -16.27 -18.28
C LYS A 633 -4.86 -15.53 -17.08
N VAL A 634 -4.66 -16.25 -15.98
CA VAL A 634 -4.01 -15.73 -14.76
C VAL A 634 -2.81 -16.61 -14.40
N LYS A 635 -1.79 -16.03 -13.78
CA LYS A 635 -0.69 -16.78 -13.18
C LYS A 635 -1.01 -16.98 -11.70
N LYS A 636 -1.09 -18.25 -11.28
CA LYS A 636 -1.16 -18.60 -9.86
C LYS A 636 0.26 -18.68 -9.29
N VAL A 637 0.51 -17.95 -8.22
CA VAL A 637 1.78 -17.99 -7.46
C VAL A 637 1.51 -18.47 -6.04
N LYS A 638 2.49 -19.11 -5.42
CA LYS A 638 2.39 -19.53 -4.03
C LYS A 638 2.53 -18.31 -3.12
N TYR A 639 1.73 -18.24 -2.05
CA TYR A 639 1.91 -17.22 -1.02
C TYR A 639 3.36 -17.21 -0.52
N ASP A 640 3.93 -16.02 -0.38
CA ASP A 640 5.30 -15.75 0.07
C ASP A 640 6.41 -16.19 -0.91
N SER A 641 6.06 -16.56 -2.15
CA SER A 641 7.07 -16.84 -3.18
C SER A 641 7.77 -15.55 -3.63
N THR A 642 9.08 -15.59 -3.79
CA THR A 642 9.82 -14.53 -4.50
C THR A 642 9.67 -14.70 -6.01
N VAL A 643 9.07 -13.70 -6.66
CA VAL A 643 8.80 -13.68 -8.10
C VAL A 643 9.76 -12.72 -8.79
N GLN A 644 10.48 -13.20 -9.79
CA GLN A 644 11.24 -12.37 -10.74
C GLN A 644 10.54 -12.36 -12.09
N ILE A 645 10.31 -11.17 -12.65
CA ILE A 645 9.75 -11.00 -13.99
C ILE A 645 10.72 -10.21 -14.85
N VAL A 646 11.04 -10.75 -16.02
CA VAL A 646 11.71 -10.04 -17.11
C VAL A 646 10.63 -9.57 -18.07
N PHE A 647 10.41 -8.26 -18.18
CA PHE A 647 9.59 -7.70 -19.25
C PHE A 647 10.47 -7.45 -20.47
N GLN A 648 10.07 -7.98 -21.62
CA GLN A 648 10.76 -7.82 -22.90
C GLN A 648 9.83 -7.14 -23.90
N ASN A 649 10.22 -5.99 -24.39
CA ASN A 649 9.46 -5.28 -25.40
C ASN A 649 9.58 -5.93 -26.79
N THR A 650 8.58 -5.76 -27.64
CA THR A 650 8.54 -6.31 -29.00
C THR A 650 8.36 -5.21 -30.05
N ALA A 651 8.83 -5.45 -31.28
CA ALA A 651 8.77 -4.51 -32.40
C ALA A 651 7.56 -4.69 -33.32
N PHE A 652 6.52 -5.41 -32.88
CA PHE A 652 5.39 -5.83 -33.73
C PHE A 652 4.61 -4.68 -34.37
N VAL A 653 4.40 -3.60 -33.62
CA VAL A 653 3.69 -2.39 -34.07
C VAL A 653 4.56 -1.17 -33.75
N GLY A 654 5.83 -1.24 -34.16
CA GLY A 654 6.85 -0.26 -33.81
C GLY A 654 7.42 -0.46 -32.41
N LEU A 655 8.51 0.26 -32.14
CA LEU A 655 9.15 0.26 -30.83
C LEU A 655 8.57 1.37 -29.96
N GLU A 656 7.88 0.98 -28.90
CA GLU A 656 7.24 1.91 -27.96
C GLU A 656 7.71 1.65 -26.53
N ASN A 657 7.47 2.55 -25.57
CA ASN A 657 7.61 2.22 -24.16
C ASN A 657 6.26 1.82 -23.58
N HIS A 658 6.23 0.79 -22.74
CA HIS A 658 5.00 0.33 -22.09
C HIS A 658 5.11 0.49 -20.56
N PRO A 659 4.28 1.33 -19.90
CA PRO A 659 4.13 1.30 -18.46
C PRO A 659 3.52 -0.02 -18.06
N ILE A 660 4.17 -0.78 -17.20
CA ILE A 660 3.60 -1.98 -16.59
C ILE A 660 3.32 -1.67 -15.13
N HIS A 661 2.05 -1.77 -14.73
CA HIS A 661 1.60 -1.54 -13.38
C HIS A 661 1.13 -2.85 -12.73
N LEU A 662 1.62 -3.12 -11.52
CA LEU A 662 1.21 -4.27 -10.73
C LEU A 662 0.35 -3.83 -9.54
N HIS A 663 -0.89 -4.29 -9.49
CA HIS A 663 -1.79 -4.00 -8.37
C HIS A 663 -1.35 -4.75 -7.12
N GLY A 664 -1.61 -4.17 -5.94
CA GLY A 664 -1.42 -4.82 -4.64
C GLY A 664 0.03 -5.01 -4.19
N PHE A 665 1.02 -4.62 -5.01
CA PHE A 665 2.44 -4.78 -4.72
C PHE A 665 3.27 -3.60 -5.26
N ASN A 666 4.32 -3.28 -4.53
CA ASN A 666 5.50 -2.64 -5.10
C ASN A 666 6.55 -3.71 -5.44
N PHE A 667 7.44 -3.41 -6.38
CA PHE A 667 8.53 -4.28 -6.81
C PHE A 667 9.86 -3.52 -6.89
N HIS A 668 10.97 -4.25 -6.71
CA HIS A 668 12.32 -3.75 -6.94
C HIS A 668 12.63 -3.78 -8.44
N VAL A 669 13.11 -2.68 -9.01
CA VAL A 669 13.61 -2.64 -10.39
C VAL A 669 15.11 -2.92 -10.38
N LEU A 670 15.50 -4.15 -10.72
CA LEU A 670 16.89 -4.60 -10.59
C LEU A 670 17.78 -4.06 -11.70
N ALA A 671 17.29 -4.07 -12.94
CA ALA A 671 18.01 -3.56 -14.09
C ALA A 671 17.05 -3.28 -15.24
N GLN A 672 17.49 -2.41 -16.16
CA GLN A 672 16.80 -2.08 -17.39
C GLN A 672 17.84 -1.94 -18.50
N GLY A 673 17.44 -2.20 -19.74
CA GLY A 673 18.33 -2.10 -20.90
C GLY A 673 17.57 -2.05 -22.22
N PHE A 674 18.33 -1.90 -23.30
CA PHE A 674 17.84 -1.93 -24.67
C PHE A 674 18.16 -3.27 -25.35
N GLY A 675 17.47 -3.55 -26.46
CA GLY A 675 17.60 -4.79 -27.22
C GLY A 675 16.89 -5.96 -26.57
N ASN A 676 17.25 -7.17 -27.00
CA ASN A 676 16.77 -8.40 -26.36
C ASN A 676 17.50 -8.62 -25.03
N TYR A 677 16.77 -9.10 -24.04
CA TYR A 677 17.31 -9.51 -22.76
C TYR A 677 18.30 -10.68 -22.93
N ASP A 678 19.52 -10.47 -22.45
CA ASP A 678 20.55 -11.50 -22.31
C ASP A 678 20.83 -11.70 -20.82
N ALA A 679 20.41 -12.83 -20.27
CA ALA A 679 20.53 -13.14 -18.85
C ALA A 679 21.97 -13.05 -18.32
N VAL A 680 22.96 -13.43 -19.13
CA VAL A 680 24.37 -13.48 -18.73
C VAL A 680 24.93 -12.07 -18.53
N ASN A 681 24.60 -11.15 -19.44
CA ASN A 681 25.11 -9.79 -19.37
C ASN A 681 24.21 -8.86 -18.55
N ALA A 682 22.90 -9.11 -18.52
CA ALA A 682 21.94 -8.35 -17.73
C ALA A 682 22.14 -8.56 -16.22
N SER A 683 22.36 -9.80 -15.78
CA SER A 683 22.54 -10.13 -14.35
C SER A 683 23.71 -9.38 -13.70
N LYS A 684 24.78 -9.11 -14.47
CA LYS A 684 25.93 -8.29 -14.03
C LYS A 684 25.55 -6.83 -13.71
N LYS A 685 24.42 -6.35 -14.23
CA LYS A 685 23.92 -4.99 -14.03
C LYS A 685 22.86 -4.91 -12.93
N PHE A 686 22.50 -6.02 -12.30
CA PHE A 686 21.46 -6.03 -11.28
C PHE A 686 21.89 -5.23 -10.05
N ASN A 687 21.06 -4.27 -9.66
CA ASN A 687 21.21 -3.55 -8.42
C ASN A 687 20.47 -4.30 -7.30
N PHE A 688 21.22 -4.99 -6.44
CA PHE A 688 20.69 -5.67 -5.26
C PHE A 688 20.78 -4.85 -3.97
N ILE A 689 21.47 -3.71 -4.02
CA ILE A 689 21.78 -2.92 -2.83
C ILE A 689 20.69 -1.86 -2.61
N ASN A 690 20.41 -1.08 -3.65
CA ASN A 690 19.47 0.04 -3.57
C ASN A 690 18.67 0.24 -4.86
N PRO A 691 18.07 -0.82 -5.46
CA PRO A 691 17.19 -0.62 -6.59
C PRO A 691 16.04 0.31 -6.20
N GLN A 692 15.54 1.08 -7.17
CA GLN A 692 14.29 1.80 -6.96
C GLN A 692 13.15 0.80 -6.74
N VAL A 693 12.21 1.18 -5.87
CA VAL A 693 10.98 0.45 -5.60
C VAL A 693 9.85 1.19 -6.29
N ARG A 694 9.01 0.48 -7.04
CA ARG A 694 7.96 1.06 -7.90
C ARG A 694 6.70 0.21 -7.85
N ASN A 695 5.54 0.80 -8.15
CA ASN A 695 4.36 0.03 -8.57
C ASN A 695 4.21 0.04 -10.09
N THR A 696 4.87 0.98 -10.79
CA THR A 696 4.75 1.15 -12.24
C THR A 696 6.13 1.30 -12.89
N ILE A 697 6.41 0.54 -13.95
CA ILE A 697 7.68 0.59 -14.69
C ILE A 697 7.44 0.80 -16.18
N GLY A 698 7.97 1.88 -16.74
CA GLY A 698 8.03 2.07 -18.19
C GLY A 698 9.11 1.20 -18.83
N VAL A 699 8.74 0.05 -19.40
CA VAL A 699 9.67 -0.86 -20.08
C VAL A 699 10.33 -0.11 -21.25
N PRO A 700 11.68 0.00 -21.30
CA PRO A 700 12.37 0.80 -22.29
C PRO A 700 11.96 0.49 -23.74
N VAL A 701 12.03 1.51 -24.58
CA VAL A 701 11.73 1.43 -26.02
C VAL A 701 12.62 0.39 -26.68
N GLY A 702 12.02 -0.68 -27.22
CA GLY A 702 12.78 -1.79 -27.77
C GLY A 702 13.79 -2.37 -26.80
N GLY A 703 13.41 -2.51 -25.53
CA GLY A 703 14.29 -2.97 -24.46
C GLY A 703 13.62 -3.91 -23.48
N TRP A 704 14.17 -3.96 -22.27
CA TRP A 704 13.74 -4.86 -21.22
C TRP A 704 13.88 -4.24 -19.83
N ALA A 705 13.12 -4.75 -18.88
CA ALA A 705 13.20 -4.42 -17.46
C ALA A 705 13.09 -5.70 -16.61
N VAL A 706 13.89 -5.81 -15.55
CA VAL A 706 13.80 -6.92 -14.59
C VAL A 706 13.29 -6.39 -13.27
N ILE A 707 12.18 -6.96 -12.80
CA ILE A 707 11.58 -6.65 -11.51
C ILE A 707 11.61 -7.85 -10.57
N ARG A 708 11.58 -7.58 -9.26
CA ARG A 708 11.45 -8.62 -8.23
C ARG A 708 10.59 -8.17 -7.05
N PHE A 709 9.67 -9.03 -6.63
CA PHE A 709 8.81 -8.80 -5.47
C PHE A 709 8.50 -10.13 -4.76
N THR A 710 7.92 -10.03 -3.56
CA THR A 710 7.43 -11.18 -2.80
C THR A 710 5.91 -11.22 -2.88
N ALA A 711 5.34 -12.35 -3.30
CA ALA A 711 3.89 -12.53 -3.40
C ALA A 711 3.25 -12.79 -2.02
N ASN A 712 3.35 -11.82 -1.10
CA ASN A 712 2.92 -11.91 0.29
C ASN A 712 1.55 -11.24 0.58
N ASN A 713 0.79 -10.93 -0.46
CA ASN A 713 -0.57 -10.42 -0.35
C ASN A 713 -1.53 -11.41 -1.05
N PRO A 714 -2.45 -12.07 -0.34
CA PRO A 714 -3.37 -13.01 -0.95
C PRO A 714 -4.52 -12.27 -1.61
N GLY A 715 -4.80 -12.59 -2.88
CA GLY A 715 -5.88 -11.96 -3.64
C GLY A 715 -5.80 -12.23 -5.14
N MET A 716 -6.64 -11.51 -5.89
CA MET A 716 -6.60 -11.46 -7.34
C MET A 716 -6.11 -10.06 -7.74
N PHE A 717 -4.95 -9.98 -8.39
CA PHE A 717 -4.31 -8.72 -8.73
C PHE A 717 -4.11 -8.62 -10.24
N SER A 718 -4.41 -7.45 -10.78
CA SER A 718 -4.16 -7.15 -12.19
C SER A 718 -2.70 -6.74 -12.39
N ASN A 719 -2.10 -7.22 -13.47
CA ASN A 719 -0.86 -6.66 -14.03
C ASN A 719 -1.21 -6.12 -15.41
N SER A 720 -1.15 -4.81 -15.58
CA SER A 720 -1.70 -4.14 -16.76
C SER A 720 -0.68 -3.22 -17.41
N ILE A 721 -0.86 -2.97 -18.71
CA ILE A 721 -0.13 -1.91 -19.39
C ILE A 721 -0.87 -0.59 -19.06
N GLY A 722 -0.20 0.36 -18.40
CA GLY A 722 -0.78 1.62 -17.93
C GLY A 722 -1.18 2.60 -19.05
N ILE A 723 -0.84 2.28 -20.30
CA ILE A 723 -1.33 2.98 -21.49
C ILE A 723 -2.76 2.50 -21.78
N ALA A 724 -3.72 3.43 -21.78
CA ALA A 724 -5.13 3.11 -22.03
C ALA A 724 -5.36 2.47 -23.40
N THR A 725 -4.55 2.80 -24.43
CA THR A 725 -4.58 2.13 -25.73
C THR A 725 -4.20 0.65 -25.69
N CYS A 726 -3.41 0.22 -24.70
CA CYS A 726 -3.05 -1.18 -24.50
C CYS A 726 -4.07 -1.95 -23.64
N LEU A 727 -5.01 -1.22 -23.01
CA LEU A 727 -6.15 -1.75 -22.26
C LEU A 727 -7.41 -1.90 -23.12
N ILE A 728 -7.38 -1.47 -24.39
CA ILE A 728 -8.44 -1.67 -25.37
C ILE A 728 -8.53 -3.17 -25.67
N ASN A 729 -9.42 -3.87 -24.96
CA ASN A 729 -9.77 -5.27 -25.20
C ASN A 729 -11.25 -5.46 -25.46
#